data_AF-A0A522U5B7-F1
#
_entry.id   AF-A0A522U5B7-F1
#
_cell.length_a   1.000
_cell.length_b   1.000
_cell.length_c   1.000
_cell.angle_alpha   90.00
_cell.angle_beta   90.00
_cell.angle_gamma   90.00
#
_symmetry.space_group_name_H-M   'P 1'
#
loop_
_entity.id
_entity.type
_entity.pdbx_description
1 polymer ?
#
loop_
_entity_poly.entity_id
_entity_poly.type
_entity_poly.pdbx_seq_one_letter_code
_entity_poly.pdbx_strand_id
1 'polypeptide(L)'
;MSDVYKLGKKIFTVGVVVTTILWSLGVAALVPDVANAAACSQTFAAGDMIKVTGKPAIYAVNKDQKVMYFPTGDEFKSWNVNNTYGGYISVTMACFDSLLLPTVAPLSVNFRAGSYVVKRPSSDQLYVVLPSNTLSKISDTDAKALYGASYKVMTVGDASWPSYVNRGADIAGKVHDGMLISKDSKTWYVDGNKLREVTAAGMTANRFKTTFVHSVPAAYTDGLTTGDQITALVSTITNRTQDGDISTPAPTTGTLSVTLAADTPAAATVPQKATGVTFLKFNVKAGSAAATVTDVVLKRFGVGAYDDLLAVYLYDGATRLTTGKTIASDTNKVIFSNLKLALAAGESKTLSAVVDMETASPSAGNQDGLEVVEVNGGAVTGVAGNTMGVGGAAVSAVTVDNSGSSGTFRLGATGVEVGRGTINAGSATYDVKVKSLTLTNAGSLTNTYLTNLKLTIGSTDVATVAAMTNDKVVFTLATPLVITKGDTKTFTVYADNTGGRVDDTVKFYTDELSDVGILDAQFGYGVTLTDNWASGDQTYTVTGGDLTLANNGPASGNIGKNVTNVVIQKYSFSATNAVTIKSTKLYIYVIDAAGNATSSATLYNYVKNVKIVDLDNSNATVVGPEAAIGTNGTADGNSYFKTFTDAYSIAAGKTRHFAVVVDIDTNAPTSMKVYSKVDHSVASTVKYDDNSQYVAATAIVPNTLTGNQMTISGAQITVSRATPPASATVVKGSTQNALGMLITAGTSDAIKITSLKLRVYASTTAFGSISASEAGDTAANTTVNTVALYEDGASTPLVTKNLSDLSGTIGSGGYYYVQYSSLNYSVAAGDSKKLVAVLGLKDSMTATRYVAVGIDPDDDMDVETQADGRAVTENTTSNINASSLISLTVTTGGSVTVAVDGTTPLADISVTGSSAPVSFTTYKLTSSQEAFTLVGAVLTTNNKADVDKVTLTYKNKAGTTVTKEGYFNSDGDLTFSDGALDMYIEKDKSALLTVGSYINTVANGATSGDAVKIGLKKTSTTVQWSTGGTVADKELTNGFIVLGEASNAKKYGATDDVLLDNTNVTAQTVRKTKVTAAESDAGGVTHTTKAQDAIGVFTFTSTAEPSSAQNSTLNSLTVSLSGNLIASSAGDHSVTLNVYNGSTFDAAHLMGTATITGVDTAATTAVSVSLTAQNEWSGTKQVYMVVDTTDTDFSDSANNTEKVTFQLVNFRWNDGVGNATPVTGVPLYGKTYQY
;
A
#
# COMPACT_ATOMS: atom_id res chain seq x y z
N MET A 1 -11.05 2.47 -22.58
CA MET A 1 -10.81 1.17 -21.91
C MET A 1 -10.30 1.46 -20.52
N SER A 2 -11.21 1.51 -19.57
CA SER A 2 -10.94 1.85 -18.17
C SER A 2 -12.19 1.48 -17.40
N ASP A 3 -12.21 0.30 -16.79
CA ASP A 3 -13.23 -0.03 -15.79
C ASP A 3 -12.69 -1.08 -14.82
N VAL A 4 -11.93 -0.57 -13.87
CA VAL A 4 -11.80 -1.14 -12.54
C VAL A 4 -11.66 0.07 -11.62
N TYR A 5 -12.65 0.32 -10.75
CA TYR A 5 -12.44 0.63 -9.32
C TYR A 5 -13.67 1.26 -8.66
N LYS A 6 -14.05 0.63 -7.53
CA LYS A 6 -14.58 1.24 -6.28
C LYS A 6 -16.09 1.28 -6.08
N LEU A 7 -16.59 0.09 -5.77
CA LEU A 7 -17.51 -0.16 -4.66
C LEU A 7 -16.87 0.24 -3.31
N GLY A 8 -17.52 1.11 -2.52
CA GLY A 8 -17.28 1.17 -1.07
C GLY A 8 -17.41 2.53 -0.37
N LYS A 9 -18.64 2.87 0.11
CA LYS A 9 -18.98 3.21 1.52
C LYS A 9 -20.18 4.20 1.68
N LYS A 10 -21.11 3.81 2.59
CA LYS A 10 -22.11 4.58 3.39
C LYS A 10 -23.39 5.07 2.66
N ILE A 11 -24.61 4.58 2.96
CA ILE A 11 -25.53 4.65 4.14
C ILE A 11 -26.36 5.96 4.24
N PHE A 12 -27.69 5.78 4.50
CA PHE A 12 -28.74 6.70 5.04
C PHE A 12 -29.55 7.54 3.99
N THR A 13 -30.90 7.68 3.95
CA THR A 13 -31.99 7.47 4.94
C THR A 13 -33.42 7.63 4.31
N VAL A 14 -34.45 7.07 5.00
CA VAL A 14 -35.92 7.40 5.08
C VAL A 14 -36.91 6.85 4.03
N GLY A 15 -37.87 6.05 4.53
CA GLY A 15 -39.16 5.75 3.90
C GLY A 15 -39.94 4.65 4.65
N VAL A 16 -40.53 4.96 5.80
CA VAL A 16 -41.34 4.07 6.66
C VAL A 16 -42.84 4.27 6.36
N VAL A 17 -43.62 3.21 6.63
CA VAL A 17 -45.11 3.09 6.78
C VAL A 17 -45.94 2.81 5.51
N VAL A 18 -46.45 1.57 5.40
CA VAL A 18 -47.87 1.16 5.47
C VAL A 18 -48.01 -0.19 4.74
N THR A 19 -47.92 -1.28 5.51
CA THR A 19 -48.86 -2.39 5.42
C THR A 19 -48.97 -3.00 6.82
N THR A 20 -49.80 -2.34 7.64
CA THR A 20 -50.40 -2.87 8.86
C THR A 20 -51.89 -2.56 8.75
N ILE A 21 -52.73 -3.32 9.46
CA ILE A 21 -54.21 -3.31 9.57
C ILE A 21 -54.81 -4.43 8.70
N LEU A 22 -55.56 -5.43 9.18
CA LEU A 22 -56.19 -5.79 10.49
C LEU A 22 -56.97 -7.11 10.16
N TRP A 23 -57.18 -8.14 10.98
CA TRP A 23 -57.82 -8.33 12.29
C TRP A 23 -57.52 -9.80 12.72
N SER A 24 -57.12 -10.20 13.93
CA SER A 24 -57.68 -10.01 15.28
C SER A 24 -58.98 -10.77 15.57
N LEU A 25 -58.90 -11.75 16.48
CA LEU A 25 -59.79 -12.17 17.58
C LEU A 25 -59.04 -13.36 18.24
N GLY A 26 -58.71 -13.49 19.53
CA GLY A 26 -59.06 -12.80 20.76
C GLY A 26 -59.46 -13.84 21.83
N VAL A 27 -58.80 -13.80 23.00
CA VAL A 27 -59.26 -14.28 24.35
C VAL A 27 -59.16 -15.81 24.63
N ALA A 28 -58.66 -16.35 25.75
CA ALA A 28 -57.87 -15.89 26.91
C ALA A 28 -57.46 -17.10 27.79
N ALA A 29 -56.50 -16.84 28.69
CA ALA A 29 -56.24 -17.48 30.00
C ALA A 29 -55.67 -18.91 30.07
N LEU A 30 -54.38 -19.01 30.39
CA LEU A 30 -53.92 -19.28 31.77
C LEU A 30 -52.44 -18.86 31.84
N VAL A 31 -52.10 -18.04 32.83
CA VAL A 31 -50.72 -17.67 33.18
C VAL A 31 -50.21 -18.68 34.21
N PRO A 32 -49.18 -19.49 33.90
CA PRO A 32 -48.23 -19.93 34.92
C PRO A 32 -47.06 -18.93 34.93
N ASP A 33 -46.70 -18.47 36.13
CA ASP A 33 -45.60 -17.56 36.38
C ASP A 33 -44.34 -17.92 35.57
N VAL A 34 -43.99 -17.07 34.61
CA VAL A 34 -42.63 -17.03 34.08
C VAL A 34 -41.77 -16.43 35.17
N ALA A 35 -41.04 -17.28 35.89
CA ALA A 35 -39.87 -16.86 36.63
C ALA A 35 -38.94 -16.12 35.66
N ASN A 36 -38.87 -14.79 35.77
CA ASN A 36 -37.91 -13.99 35.04
C ASN A 36 -36.51 -14.51 35.36
N ALA A 37 -35.88 -15.20 34.41
CA ALA A 37 -34.46 -15.48 34.49
C ALA A 37 -33.72 -14.15 34.64
N ALA A 38 -32.81 -14.05 35.61
CA ALA A 38 -32.07 -12.83 35.88
C ALA A 38 -31.37 -12.34 34.60
N ALA A 39 -31.64 -11.09 34.20
CA ALA A 39 -31.09 -10.48 32.99
C ALA A 39 -29.55 -10.43 32.95
N CYS A 40 -28.91 -10.62 34.11
CA CYS A 40 -27.50 -10.93 34.21
C CYS A 40 -27.27 -12.30 34.85
N SER A 41 -26.75 -13.24 34.05
CA SER A 41 -26.35 -14.58 34.49
C SER A 41 -25.01 -14.62 35.22
N GLN A 42 -24.24 -13.53 35.13
CA GLN A 42 -22.89 -13.43 35.68
C GLN A 42 -22.96 -12.79 37.07
N THR A 43 -22.47 -13.50 38.08
CA THR A 43 -22.26 -12.93 39.41
C THR A 43 -20.96 -12.14 39.43
N PHE A 44 -21.02 -10.84 39.66
CA PHE A 44 -19.83 -10.00 39.79
C PHE A 44 -19.32 -9.97 41.23
N ALA A 45 -18.00 -10.02 41.38
CA ALA A 45 -17.35 -9.76 42.65
C ALA A 45 -17.06 -8.26 42.84
N ALA A 46 -16.94 -7.83 44.09
CA ALA A 46 -16.42 -6.51 44.41
C ALA A 46 -15.04 -6.31 43.78
N GLY A 47 -14.79 -5.17 43.15
CA GLY A 47 -13.55 -4.86 42.45
C GLY A 47 -13.46 -5.35 41.00
N ASP A 48 -14.45 -6.12 40.51
CA ASP A 48 -14.52 -6.51 39.10
C ASP A 48 -14.70 -5.29 38.21
N MET A 49 -14.07 -5.34 37.04
CA MET A 49 -14.22 -4.31 36.02
C MET A 49 -15.15 -4.83 34.95
N ILE A 50 -16.14 -4.06 34.53
CA ILE A 50 -17.08 -4.45 33.50
C ILE A 50 -17.10 -3.45 32.34
N LYS A 51 -17.39 -3.94 31.14
CA LYS A 51 -17.54 -3.12 29.94
C LYS A 51 -18.66 -3.67 29.08
N VAL A 52 -19.57 -2.81 28.64
CA VAL A 52 -20.62 -3.21 27.70
C VAL A 52 -20.01 -3.45 26.32
N THR A 53 -20.29 -4.61 25.73
CA THR A 53 -19.79 -4.96 24.39
C THR A 53 -20.15 -3.88 23.37
N GLY A 54 -19.13 -3.35 22.67
CA GLY A 54 -19.30 -2.29 21.67
C GLY A 54 -19.41 -0.86 22.22
N LYS A 55 -19.27 -0.64 23.53
CA LYS A 55 -19.28 0.71 24.16
C LYS A 55 -17.92 1.06 24.77
N PRO A 56 -17.55 2.35 24.85
CA PRO A 56 -16.21 2.76 25.28
C PRO A 56 -16.01 2.80 26.81
N ALA A 57 -17.06 3.05 27.60
CA ALA A 57 -16.97 3.24 29.04
C ALA A 57 -16.68 1.94 29.81
N ILE A 58 -15.82 2.03 30.83
CA ILE A 58 -15.49 0.94 31.73
C ILE A 58 -16.00 1.31 33.13
N TYR A 59 -16.53 0.34 33.85
CA TYR A 59 -17.08 0.50 35.21
C TYR A 59 -16.38 -0.46 36.17
N ALA A 60 -16.32 -0.10 37.45
CA ALA A 60 -15.90 -0.99 38.52
C ALA A 60 -17.11 -1.39 39.38
N VAL A 61 -17.18 -2.63 39.84
CA VAL A 61 -18.21 -3.10 40.76
C VAL A 61 -17.75 -2.85 42.18
N ASN A 62 -18.56 -2.19 42.98
CA ASN A 62 -18.25 -1.90 44.39
C ASN A 62 -18.68 -3.08 45.31
N LYS A 63 -18.36 -3.01 46.61
CA LYS A 63 -18.68 -4.08 47.57
C LYS A 63 -20.18 -4.36 47.73
N ASP A 64 -21.01 -3.36 47.45
CA ASP A 64 -22.47 -3.45 47.51
C ASP A 64 -23.07 -3.91 46.16
N GLN A 65 -22.23 -4.44 45.25
CA GLN A 65 -22.55 -4.90 43.89
C GLN A 65 -23.14 -3.81 42.98
N LYS A 66 -22.80 -2.56 43.25
CA LYS A 66 -23.20 -1.40 42.44
C LYS A 66 -22.08 -0.98 41.51
N VAL A 67 -22.44 -0.52 40.32
CA VAL A 67 -21.47 -0.13 39.28
C VAL A 67 -21.04 1.32 39.44
N MET A 68 -19.74 1.55 39.60
CA MET A 68 -19.10 2.86 39.69
C MET A 68 -18.41 3.21 38.37
N TYR A 69 -18.62 4.42 37.87
CA TYR A 69 -17.98 4.88 36.64
C TYR A 69 -16.60 5.49 36.92
N PHE A 70 -15.72 5.47 35.92
CA PHE A 70 -14.49 6.28 35.91
C PHE A 70 -14.79 7.63 35.27
N PRO A 71 -14.58 8.77 35.98
CA PRO A 71 -14.88 10.09 35.43
C PRO A 71 -14.12 10.41 34.15
N THR A 72 -12.84 10.05 34.11
CA THR A 72 -11.99 10.15 32.92
C THR A 72 -11.11 8.91 32.78
N GLY A 73 -10.37 8.82 31.67
CA GLY A 73 -9.40 7.75 31.48
C GLY A 73 -8.20 7.81 32.43
N ASP A 74 -7.95 8.96 33.08
CA ASP A 74 -6.76 9.13 33.92
C ASP A 74 -6.93 8.51 35.31
N GLU A 75 -8.15 8.51 35.88
CA GLU A 75 -8.45 7.75 37.10
C GLU A 75 -8.24 6.26 36.83
N PHE A 76 -8.72 5.73 35.70
CA PHE A 76 -8.49 4.34 35.32
C PHE A 76 -6.99 4.04 35.20
N LYS A 77 -6.23 4.89 34.52
CA LYS A 77 -4.78 4.69 34.38
C LYS A 77 -4.06 4.74 35.73
N SER A 78 -4.51 5.53 36.70
CA SER A 78 -3.86 5.59 38.03
C SER A 78 -3.86 4.25 38.79
N TRP A 79 -4.80 3.36 38.47
CA TRP A 79 -5.01 2.06 39.13
C TRP A 79 -4.41 0.85 38.39
N ASN A 80 -3.82 1.05 37.21
CA ASN A 80 -3.31 -0.04 36.38
C ASN A 80 -1.81 0.10 36.15
N VAL A 81 -1.11 -1.01 35.88
CA VAL A 81 0.36 -1.05 35.73
C VAL A 81 0.89 -0.26 34.53
N ASN A 82 0.06 -0.03 33.52
CA ASN A 82 0.41 0.68 32.30
C ASN A 82 -0.73 1.64 31.90
N ASN A 83 -0.61 2.27 30.73
CA ASN A 83 -1.62 3.21 30.23
C ASN A 83 -2.60 2.54 29.23
N THR A 84 -2.66 1.21 29.18
CA THR A 84 -3.57 0.48 28.27
C THR A 84 -4.90 0.19 28.96
N TYR A 85 -5.98 0.14 28.17
CA TYR A 85 -7.32 -0.18 28.65
C TYR A 85 -7.57 -1.68 28.52
N GLY A 86 -7.57 -2.41 29.64
CA GLY A 86 -7.77 -3.85 29.68
C GLY A 86 -8.14 -4.36 31.08
N GLY A 87 -8.30 -5.68 31.23
CA GLY A 87 -8.63 -6.30 32.52
C GLY A 87 -10.09 -6.13 32.97
N TYR A 88 -11.03 -6.12 32.01
CA TYR A 88 -12.47 -6.01 32.24
C TYR A 88 -13.23 -7.23 31.68
N ILE A 89 -14.38 -7.51 32.28
CA ILE A 89 -15.35 -8.51 31.87
C ILE A 89 -16.32 -7.86 30.88
N SER A 90 -16.55 -8.50 29.73
CA SER A 90 -17.51 -8.00 28.74
C SER A 90 -18.92 -8.44 29.09
N VAL A 91 -19.86 -7.50 29.16
CA VAL A 91 -21.26 -7.74 29.53
C VAL A 91 -22.20 -7.29 28.41
N THR A 92 -23.36 -7.95 28.32
CA THR A 92 -24.44 -7.54 27.41
C THR A 92 -25.11 -6.27 27.91
N MET A 93 -25.79 -5.54 27.01
CA MET A 93 -26.58 -4.36 27.37
C MET A 93 -27.65 -4.71 28.42
N ALA A 94 -28.38 -5.82 28.22
CA ALA A 94 -29.40 -6.27 29.15
C ALA A 94 -28.87 -6.61 30.55
N CYS A 95 -27.68 -7.22 30.64
CA CYS A 95 -27.02 -7.43 31.93
C CYS A 95 -26.64 -6.09 32.57
N PHE A 96 -26.03 -5.17 31.81
CA PHE A 96 -25.61 -3.88 32.33
C PHE A 96 -26.77 -3.03 32.85
N ASP A 97 -27.89 -3.00 32.11
CA ASP A 97 -29.09 -2.24 32.49
C ASP A 97 -29.76 -2.81 33.76
N SER A 98 -29.47 -4.06 34.14
CA SER A 98 -29.95 -4.68 35.38
C SER A 98 -29.10 -4.34 36.62
N LEU A 99 -27.90 -3.76 36.44
CA LEU A 99 -26.99 -3.43 37.54
C LEU A 99 -27.34 -2.08 38.17
N LEU A 100 -27.27 -2.02 39.50
CA LEU A 100 -27.61 -0.81 40.25
C LEU A 100 -26.44 0.17 40.30
N LEU A 101 -26.73 1.47 40.24
CA LEU A 101 -25.77 2.54 40.48
C LEU A 101 -25.74 2.92 41.97
N PRO A 102 -24.58 3.34 42.54
CA PRO A 102 -24.53 3.97 43.84
C PRO A 102 -25.41 5.22 43.88
N THR A 103 -26.18 5.37 44.95
CA THR A 103 -27.04 6.55 45.20
C THR A 103 -26.45 7.49 46.24
N VAL A 104 -25.33 7.08 46.87
CA VAL A 104 -24.58 7.84 47.87
C VAL A 104 -23.12 7.82 47.45
N ALA A 105 -22.43 8.95 47.58
CA ALA A 105 -21.01 9.02 47.26
C ALA A 105 -20.20 8.02 48.11
N PRO A 106 -19.14 7.40 47.56
CA PRO A 106 -18.54 7.68 46.25
C PRO A 106 -19.37 7.14 45.07
N LEU A 107 -19.67 8.00 44.09
CA LEU A 107 -20.44 7.63 42.89
C LEU A 107 -19.54 7.14 41.75
N SER A 108 -18.25 7.49 41.83
CA SER A 108 -17.25 7.23 40.82
C SER A 108 -15.96 6.71 41.42
N VAL A 109 -15.17 6.00 40.62
CA VAL A 109 -13.82 5.59 41.01
C VAL A 109 -12.89 6.80 40.94
N ASN A 110 -12.27 7.13 42.08
CA ASN A 110 -11.36 8.26 42.21
C ASN A 110 -9.91 7.87 41.86
N PHE A 111 -9.04 8.88 41.70
CA PHE A 111 -7.60 8.65 41.57
C PHE A 111 -7.05 7.75 42.68
N ARG A 112 -6.10 6.87 42.33
CA ARG A 112 -5.41 6.02 43.30
C ARG A 112 -4.70 6.87 44.35
N ALA A 113 -4.79 6.46 45.60
CA ALA A 113 -4.08 7.12 46.69
C ALA A 113 -2.56 7.21 46.39
N GLY A 114 -1.97 8.36 46.67
CA GLY A 114 -0.54 8.62 46.45
C GLY A 114 -0.07 8.75 44.99
N SER A 115 -0.98 8.79 44.00
CA SER A 115 -0.59 8.83 42.58
C SER A 115 -0.39 10.23 42.00
N TYR A 116 -1.25 11.20 42.33
CA TYR A 116 -1.23 12.54 41.78
C TYR A 116 -1.64 13.59 42.83
N VAL A 117 -1.17 14.82 42.64
CA VAL A 117 -1.74 16.01 43.28
C VAL A 117 -2.99 16.42 42.51
N VAL A 118 -4.08 16.78 43.18
CA VAL A 118 -5.37 17.11 42.56
C VAL A 118 -5.84 18.50 42.98
N LYS A 119 -6.64 19.15 42.13
CA LYS A 119 -7.33 20.42 42.43
C LYS A 119 -8.71 20.48 41.82
N ARG A 120 -9.53 21.42 42.31
CA ARG A 120 -10.79 21.81 41.64
C ARG A 120 -10.51 22.74 40.45
N PRO A 121 -11.41 22.82 39.45
CA PRO A 121 -11.16 23.61 38.25
C PRO A 121 -10.97 25.11 38.53
N SER A 122 -11.70 25.65 39.52
CA SER A 122 -11.69 27.08 39.87
C SER A 122 -11.01 27.39 41.21
N SER A 123 -10.11 26.51 41.70
CA SER A 123 -9.37 26.73 42.95
C SER A 123 -7.89 26.40 42.79
N ASP A 124 -7.02 27.21 43.37
CA ASP A 124 -5.57 26.95 43.42
C ASP A 124 -5.16 26.10 44.63
N GLN A 125 -6.10 25.73 45.50
CA GLN A 125 -5.83 24.83 46.62
C GLN A 125 -5.52 23.43 46.11
N LEU A 126 -4.32 22.95 46.45
CA LEU A 126 -3.86 21.60 46.13
C LEU A 126 -4.30 20.60 47.20
N TYR A 127 -4.59 19.39 46.75
CA TYR A 127 -4.90 18.23 47.58
C TYR A 127 -4.15 17.00 47.10
N VAL A 128 -3.94 16.04 47.99
CA VAL A 128 -3.53 14.68 47.63
C VAL A 128 -4.63 13.69 48.02
N VAL A 129 -4.69 12.58 47.30
CA VAL A 129 -5.65 11.51 47.58
C VAL A 129 -5.00 10.49 48.51
N LEU A 130 -5.63 10.27 49.65
CA LEU A 130 -5.28 9.25 50.64
C LEU A 130 -6.26 8.06 50.50
N PRO A 131 -5.93 6.89 51.07
CA PRO A 131 -6.83 5.75 51.10
C PRO A 131 -8.23 6.10 51.63
N SER A 132 -9.22 5.27 51.27
CA SER A 132 -10.63 5.47 51.61
C SER A 132 -11.24 6.75 51.01
N ASN A 133 -10.83 7.13 49.79
CA ASN A 133 -11.35 8.31 49.06
C ASN A 133 -11.21 9.63 49.84
N THR A 134 -10.11 9.79 50.57
CA THR A 134 -9.85 10.94 51.45
C THR A 134 -9.04 12.01 50.74
N LEU A 135 -9.44 13.28 50.83
CA LEU A 135 -8.64 14.42 50.37
C LEU A 135 -7.97 15.13 51.55
N SER A 136 -6.65 15.28 51.49
CA SER A 136 -5.87 16.11 52.41
C SER A 136 -5.29 17.29 51.66
N LYS A 137 -5.35 18.50 52.24
CA LYS A 137 -4.71 19.67 51.64
C LYS A 137 -3.20 19.51 51.70
N ILE A 138 -2.51 20.08 50.72
CA ILE A 138 -1.05 20.11 50.67
C ILE A 138 -0.60 21.49 50.20
N SER A 139 0.50 21.99 50.75
CA SER A 139 1.14 23.22 50.25
C SER A 139 1.95 22.93 48.98
N ASP A 140 2.17 23.93 48.12
CA ASP A 140 3.05 23.75 46.95
C ASP A 140 4.48 23.33 47.35
N THR A 141 4.97 23.85 48.48
CA THR A 141 6.28 23.48 49.05
C THR A 141 6.35 21.99 49.39
N ASP A 142 5.33 21.47 50.09
CA ASP A 142 5.27 20.06 50.47
C ASP A 142 5.02 19.15 49.25
N ALA A 143 4.21 19.60 48.29
CA ALA A 143 3.97 18.87 47.05
C ALA A 143 5.27 18.68 46.24
N LYS A 144 6.10 19.73 46.13
CA LYS A 144 7.42 19.65 45.49
C LYS A 144 8.38 18.71 46.23
N ALA A 145 8.34 18.71 47.56
CA ALA A 145 9.19 17.86 48.39
C ALA A 145 8.80 16.37 48.30
N LEU A 146 7.50 16.08 48.22
CA LEU A 146 6.99 14.70 48.21
C LEU A 146 6.90 14.10 46.81
N TYR A 147 6.41 14.85 45.82
CA TYR A 147 6.16 14.34 44.46
C TYR A 147 7.22 14.79 43.44
N GLY A 148 8.18 15.60 43.86
CA GLY A 148 9.25 16.15 43.03
C GLY A 148 8.93 17.54 42.46
N ALA A 149 9.97 18.26 42.03
CA ALA A 149 9.86 19.66 41.57
C ALA A 149 8.93 19.87 40.34
N SER A 150 8.64 18.81 39.59
CA SER A 150 7.77 18.82 38.39
C SER A 150 6.51 17.96 38.58
N TYR A 151 5.98 17.88 39.80
CA TYR A 151 4.79 17.09 40.11
C TYR A 151 3.60 17.43 39.20
N LYS A 152 2.81 16.41 38.84
CA LYS A 152 1.64 16.58 37.97
C LYS A 152 0.40 16.89 38.79
N VAL A 153 -0.29 17.99 38.44
CA VAL A 153 -1.58 18.36 39.01
C VAL A 153 -2.72 17.89 38.10
N MET A 154 -3.64 17.10 38.64
CA MET A 154 -4.86 16.65 37.96
C MET A 154 -6.04 17.54 38.35
N THR A 155 -6.80 18.01 37.36
CA THR A 155 -8.03 18.78 37.64
C THR A 155 -9.21 17.81 37.72
N VAL A 156 -9.85 17.74 38.89
CA VAL A 156 -11.04 16.92 39.12
C VAL A 156 -12.26 17.78 38.87
N GLY A 157 -13.14 17.37 37.95
CA GLY A 157 -14.37 18.11 37.63
C GLY A 157 -15.31 18.23 38.83
N ASP A 158 -16.05 19.33 38.93
CA ASP A 158 -16.92 19.62 40.08
C ASP A 158 -18.00 18.53 40.31
N ALA A 159 -18.45 17.84 39.25
CA ALA A 159 -19.41 16.74 39.37
C ALA A 159 -18.83 15.47 40.04
N SER A 160 -17.52 15.25 39.92
CA SER A 160 -16.83 14.10 40.52
C SER A 160 -16.22 14.42 41.89
N TRP A 161 -16.08 15.71 42.23
CA TRP A 161 -15.54 16.16 43.52
C TRP A 161 -16.27 15.58 44.75
N PRO A 162 -17.62 15.42 44.75
CA PRO A 162 -18.34 14.79 45.85
C PRO A 162 -17.99 13.32 46.08
N SER A 163 -17.45 12.61 45.08
CA SER A 163 -17.00 11.22 45.24
C SER A 163 -15.80 11.08 46.17
N TYR A 164 -15.09 12.17 46.46
CA TYR A 164 -14.08 12.21 47.51
C TYR A 164 -14.76 12.50 48.85
N VAL A 165 -15.25 11.44 49.49
CA VAL A 165 -16.18 11.53 50.63
C VAL A 165 -15.53 12.01 51.93
N ASN A 166 -14.23 11.80 52.09
CA ASN A 166 -13.52 12.09 53.33
C ASN A 166 -12.58 13.30 53.21
N ARG A 167 -12.30 13.97 54.33
CA ARG A 167 -11.28 15.03 54.44
C ARG A 167 -10.27 14.64 55.50
N GLY A 168 -9.01 14.55 55.11
CA GLY A 168 -7.91 14.22 56.01
C GLY A 168 -7.22 15.48 56.56
N ALA A 169 -6.31 15.28 57.50
CA ALA A 169 -5.45 16.35 58.00
C ALA A 169 -4.54 16.89 56.88
N ASP A 170 -4.17 18.17 56.98
CA ASP A 170 -3.27 18.82 56.04
C ASP A 170 -1.88 18.14 56.06
N ILE A 171 -1.31 17.91 54.87
CA ILE A 171 0.01 17.30 54.72
C ILE A 171 1.08 18.37 54.95
N ALA A 172 1.94 18.15 55.95
CA ALA A 172 3.03 19.04 56.31
C ALA A 172 4.33 18.25 56.49
N GLY A 173 5.27 18.38 55.54
CA GLY A 173 6.66 17.94 55.68
C GLY A 173 6.93 16.45 55.95
N LYS A 174 5.94 15.55 55.76
CA LYS A 174 6.09 14.10 55.95
C LYS A 174 5.36 13.33 54.84
N VAL A 175 5.82 12.10 54.59
CA VAL A 175 5.09 11.18 53.70
C VAL A 175 3.70 10.88 54.24
N HIS A 176 2.76 10.58 53.36
CA HIS A 176 1.36 10.30 53.72
C HIS A 176 0.91 8.94 53.21
N ASP A 177 -0.18 8.44 53.78
CA ASP A 177 -0.75 7.14 53.46
C ASP A 177 -1.06 7.01 51.96
N GLY A 178 -0.80 5.82 51.42
CA GLY A 178 -1.01 5.48 50.02
C GLY A 178 0.15 5.82 49.09
N MET A 179 1.15 6.57 49.56
CA MET A 179 2.31 6.97 48.76
C MET A 179 3.31 5.83 48.59
N LEU A 180 3.89 5.71 47.39
CA LEU A 180 5.06 4.87 47.14
C LEU A 180 6.32 5.73 47.19
N ILE A 181 7.30 5.30 47.99
CA ILE A 181 8.57 6.00 48.12
C ILE A 181 9.76 5.10 47.81
N SER A 182 10.84 5.70 47.30
CA SER A 182 12.14 5.05 47.20
C SER A 182 12.99 5.39 48.42
N LYS A 183 13.46 4.37 49.13
CA LYS A 183 14.38 4.48 50.26
C LYS A 183 15.34 3.30 50.25
N ASP A 184 16.64 3.57 50.35
CA ASP A 184 17.72 2.56 50.33
C ASP A 184 17.65 1.63 49.10
N SER A 185 17.37 2.20 47.92
CA SER A 185 17.20 1.48 46.64
C SER A 185 16.05 0.46 46.63
N LYS A 186 15.14 0.52 47.61
CA LYS A 186 13.92 -0.30 47.70
C LYS A 186 12.67 0.56 47.57
N THR A 187 11.58 -0.06 47.11
CA THR A 187 10.27 0.59 47.04
C THR A 187 9.49 0.28 48.32
N TRP A 188 8.91 1.31 48.92
CA TRP A 188 8.13 1.22 50.14
C TRP A 188 6.74 1.82 49.92
N TYR A 189 5.73 1.16 50.45
CA TYR A 189 4.37 1.68 50.54
C TYR A 189 4.13 2.26 51.94
N VAL A 190 3.64 3.50 52.01
CA VAL A 190 3.30 4.18 53.26
C VAL A 190 1.89 3.76 53.67
N ASP A 191 1.79 3.05 54.79
CA ASP A 191 0.57 2.42 55.32
C ASP A 191 0.39 2.84 56.78
N GLY A 192 -0.24 4.00 57.00
CA GLY A 192 -0.35 4.60 58.33
C GLY A 192 1.02 4.98 58.90
N ASN A 193 1.31 4.51 60.11
CA ASN A 193 2.61 4.71 60.76
C ASN A 193 3.69 3.68 60.35
N LYS A 194 3.44 2.91 59.28
CA LYS A 194 4.33 1.85 58.79
C LYS A 194 4.83 2.09 57.38
N LEU A 195 6.08 1.70 57.13
CA LEU A 195 6.66 1.50 55.80
C LEU A 195 6.69 0.01 55.49
N ARG A 196 5.99 -0.40 54.43
CA ARG A 196 5.93 -1.79 53.97
C ARG A 196 6.76 -1.95 52.70
N GLU A 197 7.81 -2.76 52.74
CA GLU A 197 8.65 -3.01 51.55
C GLU A 197 7.82 -3.72 50.49
N VAL A 198 7.83 -3.20 49.26
CA VAL A 198 7.10 -3.78 48.13
C VAL A 198 8.08 -4.53 47.24
N THR A 199 7.93 -5.84 47.12
CA THR A 199 8.77 -6.65 46.23
C THR A 199 8.33 -6.51 44.77
N ALA A 200 9.13 -7.01 43.82
CA ALA A 200 8.75 -7.03 42.41
C ALA A 200 7.42 -7.79 42.16
N ALA A 201 7.19 -8.89 42.90
CA ALA A 201 5.92 -9.63 42.86
C ALA A 201 4.77 -8.79 43.45
N GLY A 202 5.01 -8.09 44.56
CA GLY A 202 4.05 -7.16 45.16
C GLY A 202 3.67 -5.98 44.24
N MET A 203 4.65 -5.41 43.52
CA MET A 203 4.42 -4.36 42.51
C MET A 203 3.46 -4.83 41.42
N THR A 204 3.67 -6.04 40.92
CA THR A 204 2.84 -6.66 39.88
C THR A 204 1.45 -7.01 40.40
N ALA A 205 1.38 -7.71 41.54
CA ALA A 205 0.14 -8.20 42.13
C ALA A 205 -0.82 -7.08 42.55
N ASN A 206 -0.28 -5.94 43.02
CA ASN A 206 -1.06 -4.77 43.44
C ASN A 206 -1.18 -3.69 42.37
N ARG A 207 -0.76 -4.00 41.13
CA ARG A 207 -0.87 -3.11 39.97
C ARG A 207 -0.22 -1.74 40.20
N PHE A 208 0.87 -1.69 40.97
CA PHE A 208 1.60 -0.45 41.22
C PHE A 208 2.35 0.01 39.98
N LYS A 209 2.59 1.32 39.87
CA LYS A 209 3.36 1.93 38.78
C LYS A 209 4.65 2.49 39.33
N THR A 210 5.76 2.15 38.70
CA THR A 210 7.08 2.70 39.03
C THR A 210 7.13 4.23 38.90
N THR A 211 6.31 4.82 38.01
CA THR A 211 6.20 6.28 37.85
C THR A 211 5.60 7.00 39.07
N PHE A 212 4.97 6.28 40.00
CA PHE A 212 4.45 6.83 41.25
C PHE A 212 5.36 6.55 42.45
N VAL A 213 6.55 5.97 42.22
CA VAL A 213 7.55 5.81 43.27
C VAL A 213 8.36 7.09 43.37
N HIS A 214 8.20 7.83 44.45
CA HIS A 214 8.83 9.14 44.64
C HIS A 214 10.03 9.06 45.58
N SER A 215 11.09 9.81 45.26
CA SER A 215 12.22 9.98 46.18
C SER A 215 11.92 11.13 47.14
N VAL A 216 12.01 10.88 48.44
CA VAL A 216 11.71 11.87 49.49
C VAL A 216 12.92 12.08 50.41
N PRO A 217 13.10 13.26 51.01
CA PRO A 217 14.17 13.48 51.98
C PRO A 217 14.07 12.50 53.16
N ALA A 218 15.20 12.00 53.67
CA ALA A 218 15.22 10.97 54.73
C ALA A 218 14.37 11.36 55.96
N ALA A 219 14.44 12.64 56.37
CA ALA A 219 13.69 13.20 57.50
C ALA A 219 12.16 13.08 57.38
N TYR A 220 11.64 12.93 56.16
CA TYR A 220 10.20 12.83 55.89
C TYR A 220 9.65 11.44 56.22
N THR A 221 10.54 10.48 56.49
CA THR A 221 10.19 9.13 56.95
C THR A 221 10.47 8.92 58.46
N ASP A 222 10.91 9.96 59.17
CA ASP A 222 11.26 9.86 60.59
C ASP A 222 10.02 9.62 61.46
N GLY A 223 10.13 8.58 62.30
CA GLY A 223 9.06 8.11 63.18
C GLY A 223 8.16 7.02 62.61
N LEU A 224 8.39 6.59 61.36
CA LEU A 224 7.69 5.42 60.78
C LEU A 224 8.42 4.12 61.13
N THR A 225 7.64 3.08 61.39
CA THR A 225 8.15 1.72 61.69
C THR A 225 8.10 0.82 60.45
N THR A 226 8.93 -0.21 60.38
CA THR A 226 8.85 -1.19 59.27
C THR A 226 7.68 -2.15 59.52
N GLY A 227 6.77 -2.26 58.54
CA GLY A 227 5.68 -3.23 58.53
C GLY A 227 5.95 -4.45 57.66
N ASP A 228 4.98 -5.36 57.57
CA ASP A 228 5.09 -6.59 56.78
C ASP A 228 5.28 -6.29 55.28
N GLN A 229 6.19 -7.04 54.65
CA GLN A 229 6.46 -6.91 53.22
C GLN A 229 5.21 -7.21 52.37
N ILE A 230 5.03 -6.45 51.30
CA ILE A 230 4.02 -6.69 50.28
C ILE A 230 4.66 -7.56 49.19
N THR A 231 4.45 -8.87 49.30
CA THR A 231 4.99 -9.88 48.36
C THR A 231 3.93 -10.42 47.39
N ALA A 232 2.65 -10.23 47.70
CA ALA A 232 1.49 -10.68 46.93
C ALA A 232 0.39 -9.61 46.92
N LEU A 233 -0.77 -9.94 46.35
CA LEU A 233 -1.93 -9.04 46.32
C LEU A 233 -2.41 -8.74 47.74
N VAL A 234 -2.67 -7.46 48.01
CA VAL A 234 -3.31 -6.96 49.22
C VAL A 234 -4.65 -6.35 48.80
N SER A 235 -5.75 -6.93 49.29
CA SER A 235 -7.12 -6.64 48.88
C SER A 235 -7.52 -5.18 49.10
N THR A 236 -7.20 -4.60 50.27
CA THR A 236 -7.44 -3.18 50.56
C THR A 236 -6.69 -2.22 49.63
N ILE A 237 -5.47 -2.58 49.23
CA ILE A 237 -4.59 -1.73 48.39
C ILE A 237 -4.96 -1.82 46.90
N THR A 238 -5.44 -2.99 46.47
CA THR A 238 -5.83 -3.26 45.08
C THR A 238 -7.26 -2.84 44.76
N ASN A 239 -8.10 -2.61 45.77
CA ASN A 239 -9.49 -2.22 45.58
C ASN A 239 -9.63 -0.81 44.98
N ARG A 240 -10.09 -0.74 43.73
CA ARG A 240 -10.27 0.52 43.00
C ARG A 240 -11.43 1.36 43.55
N THR A 241 -12.44 0.74 44.15
CA THR A 241 -13.60 1.45 44.72
C THR A 241 -13.30 2.02 46.11
N GLN A 242 -12.20 1.60 46.74
CA GLN A 242 -11.73 2.05 48.07
C GLN A 242 -12.80 1.98 49.17
N ASP A 243 -13.72 1.03 49.08
CA ASP A 243 -14.86 0.86 49.97
C ASP A 243 -14.70 -0.30 50.98
N GLY A 244 -13.54 -0.96 51.00
CA GLY A 244 -13.19 -2.02 51.95
C GLY A 244 -12.28 -3.09 51.34
N ASP A 245 -12.10 -4.20 52.05
CA ASP A 245 -11.46 -5.39 51.50
C ASP A 245 -12.28 -5.97 50.34
N ILE A 246 -11.59 -6.40 49.28
CA ILE A 246 -12.19 -7.31 48.30
C ILE A 246 -12.32 -8.68 48.98
N SER A 247 -13.42 -8.89 49.70
CA SER A 247 -13.80 -10.23 50.14
C SER A 247 -14.40 -10.97 48.94
N THR A 248 -13.76 -12.05 48.51
CA THR A 248 -14.47 -13.08 47.74
C THR A 248 -15.67 -13.55 48.58
N PRO A 249 -16.84 -13.84 47.97
CA PRO A 249 -17.98 -14.36 48.71
C PRO A 249 -17.53 -15.53 49.59
N ALA A 250 -17.91 -15.50 50.87
CA ALA A 250 -17.62 -16.58 51.78
C ALA A 250 -18.05 -17.91 51.12
N PRO A 251 -17.16 -18.91 51.04
CA PRO A 251 -17.55 -20.21 50.55
C PRO A 251 -18.62 -20.75 51.50
N THR A 252 -19.78 -21.04 50.94
CA THR A 252 -20.69 -22.05 51.48
C THR A 252 -19.86 -23.21 51.98
N THR A 253 -20.08 -23.62 53.23
CA THR A 253 -19.47 -24.75 53.93
C THR A 253 -19.89 -26.09 53.31
N GLY A 254 -19.67 -26.24 52.01
CA GLY A 254 -19.65 -27.48 51.25
C GLY A 254 -18.35 -27.52 50.46
N THR A 255 -17.71 -28.68 50.41
CA THR A 255 -16.50 -28.89 49.60
C THR A 255 -16.73 -28.58 48.12
N LEU A 256 -17.97 -28.77 47.63
CA LEU A 256 -18.45 -28.44 46.29
C LEU A 256 -19.85 -27.82 46.36
N SER A 257 -20.14 -26.85 45.49
CA SER A 257 -21.47 -26.29 45.27
C SER A 257 -21.91 -26.53 43.83
N VAL A 258 -23.18 -26.88 43.63
CA VAL A 258 -23.76 -27.19 42.31
C VAL A 258 -24.93 -26.27 42.06
N THR A 259 -24.94 -25.58 40.93
CA THR A 259 -26.01 -24.64 40.54
C THR A 259 -26.39 -24.82 39.08
N LEU A 260 -27.60 -24.45 38.70
CA LEU A 260 -28.01 -24.44 37.31
C LEU A 260 -27.19 -23.39 36.54
N ALA A 261 -26.62 -23.76 35.39
CA ALA A 261 -25.95 -22.80 34.55
C ALA A 261 -26.99 -21.97 33.80
N ALA A 262 -26.79 -20.65 33.75
CA ALA A 262 -27.77 -19.74 33.17
C ALA A 262 -27.93 -19.87 31.64
N ASP A 263 -26.97 -20.51 30.97
CA ASP A 263 -27.03 -20.86 29.56
C ASP A 263 -27.52 -22.30 29.34
N THR A 264 -28.20 -22.89 30.33
CA THR A 264 -28.98 -24.12 30.15
C THR A 264 -29.97 -23.94 29.01
N PRO A 265 -30.08 -24.92 28.09
CA PRO A 265 -30.99 -24.83 26.94
C PRO A 265 -32.44 -24.53 27.33
N ALA A 266 -33.07 -23.62 26.58
CA ALA A 266 -34.51 -23.38 26.66
C ALA A 266 -35.28 -24.59 26.13
N ALA A 267 -36.52 -24.79 26.61
CA ALA A 267 -37.40 -25.84 26.09
C ALA A 267 -37.53 -25.74 24.56
N ALA A 268 -37.30 -26.83 23.85
CA ALA A 268 -37.40 -26.89 22.40
C ALA A 268 -37.91 -28.25 21.92
N THR A 269 -38.40 -28.29 20.68
CA THR A 269 -38.71 -29.54 19.98
C THR A 269 -37.45 -30.09 19.33
N VAL A 270 -37.06 -31.30 19.72
CA VAL A 270 -35.88 -32.04 19.24
C VAL A 270 -36.34 -33.04 18.17
N PRO A 271 -35.74 -33.05 16.97
CA PRO A 271 -36.05 -34.07 15.95
C PRO A 271 -35.70 -35.48 16.43
N GLN A 272 -36.39 -36.49 15.90
CA GLN A 272 -36.09 -37.90 16.21
C GLN A 272 -34.66 -38.26 15.77
N LYS A 273 -34.02 -39.17 16.52
CA LYS A 273 -32.68 -39.72 16.23
C LYS A 273 -31.54 -38.68 16.23
N ALA A 274 -31.81 -37.48 16.73
CA ALA A 274 -30.81 -36.43 16.87
C ALA A 274 -29.73 -36.84 17.88
N THR A 275 -28.48 -36.60 17.53
CA THR A 275 -27.34 -36.83 18.42
C THR A 275 -26.79 -35.51 18.96
N GLY A 276 -26.09 -35.57 20.10
CA GLY A 276 -25.38 -34.43 20.67
C GLY A 276 -26.29 -33.32 21.20
N VAL A 277 -27.51 -33.64 21.63
CA VAL A 277 -28.50 -32.66 22.09
C VAL A 277 -28.20 -32.28 23.54
N THR A 278 -27.91 -31.02 23.81
CA THR A 278 -27.71 -30.59 25.21
C THR A 278 -29.05 -30.43 25.91
N PHE A 279 -29.24 -31.10 27.05
CA PHE A 279 -30.48 -31.05 27.84
C PHE A 279 -30.33 -30.20 29.11
N LEU A 280 -29.13 -30.16 29.70
CA LEU A 280 -28.87 -29.47 30.95
C LEU A 280 -27.44 -28.95 30.97
N LYS A 281 -27.23 -27.74 31.50
CA LYS A 281 -25.91 -27.25 31.89
C LYS A 281 -25.91 -26.88 33.37
N PHE A 282 -24.89 -27.27 34.09
CA PHE A 282 -24.79 -26.99 35.52
C PHE A 282 -23.36 -26.63 35.90
N ASN A 283 -23.24 -25.68 36.82
CA ASN A 283 -21.96 -25.24 37.35
C ASN A 283 -21.62 -26.04 38.59
N VAL A 284 -20.41 -26.59 38.63
CA VAL A 284 -19.82 -27.19 39.82
C VAL A 284 -18.66 -26.31 40.26
N LYS A 285 -18.72 -25.81 41.49
CA LYS A 285 -17.72 -24.89 42.05
C LYS A 285 -17.12 -25.43 43.34
N ALA A 286 -15.79 -25.48 43.39
CA ALA A 286 -15.05 -25.80 44.61
C ALA A 286 -15.13 -24.65 45.62
N GLY A 287 -15.22 -25.00 46.90
CA GLY A 287 -15.21 -24.05 48.01
C GLY A 287 -13.84 -23.41 48.23
N SER A 288 -13.46 -23.13 49.49
CA SER A 288 -12.15 -22.54 49.84
C SER A 288 -10.95 -23.46 49.68
N ALA A 289 -11.17 -24.75 49.41
CA ALA A 289 -10.12 -25.74 49.16
C ALA A 289 -10.32 -26.38 47.79
N ALA A 290 -9.23 -26.87 47.17
CA ALA A 290 -9.33 -27.67 45.96
C ALA A 290 -10.21 -28.90 46.22
N ALA A 291 -11.06 -29.23 45.25
CA ALA A 291 -11.98 -30.36 45.34
C ALA A 291 -11.99 -31.11 44.01
N THR A 292 -12.27 -32.41 44.06
CA THR A 292 -12.35 -33.25 42.85
C THR A 292 -13.76 -33.76 42.72
N VAL A 293 -14.39 -33.57 41.56
CA VAL A 293 -15.65 -34.22 41.22
C VAL A 293 -15.34 -35.65 40.79
N THR A 294 -15.79 -36.63 41.58
CA THR A 294 -15.61 -38.06 41.34
C THR A 294 -16.84 -38.68 40.73
N ASP A 295 -18.04 -38.26 41.17
CA ASP A 295 -19.31 -38.86 40.76
C ASP A 295 -20.38 -37.79 40.52
N VAL A 296 -21.17 -37.96 39.47
CA VAL A 296 -22.35 -37.15 39.16
C VAL A 296 -23.51 -38.09 38.83
N VAL A 297 -24.64 -37.89 39.49
CA VAL A 297 -25.88 -38.63 39.21
C VAL A 297 -26.90 -37.67 38.64
N LEU A 298 -27.36 -37.98 37.43
CA LEU A 298 -28.48 -37.29 36.79
C LEU A 298 -29.73 -38.16 36.87
N LYS A 299 -30.89 -37.52 36.91
CA LYS A 299 -32.19 -38.18 36.85
C LYS A 299 -33.02 -37.59 35.71
N ARG A 300 -33.69 -38.45 34.95
CA ARG A 300 -34.67 -38.07 33.93
C ARG A 300 -36.01 -37.75 34.59
N PHE A 301 -36.68 -36.73 34.09
CA PHE A 301 -38.06 -36.39 34.43
C PHE A 301 -38.82 -35.95 33.17
N GLY A 302 -40.14 -35.80 33.29
CA GLY A 302 -41.03 -35.48 32.18
C GLY A 302 -42.02 -36.62 31.88
N VAL A 303 -42.84 -36.44 30.85
CA VAL A 303 -43.89 -37.40 30.46
C VAL A 303 -43.44 -38.39 29.38
N GLY A 304 -42.18 -38.30 28.92
CA GLY A 304 -41.57 -39.29 28.02
C GLY A 304 -41.21 -40.62 28.73
N ALA A 305 -40.87 -41.62 27.93
CA ALA A 305 -40.37 -42.92 28.37
C ALA A 305 -38.86 -42.84 28.71
N TYR A 306 -38.35 -43.77 29.51
CA TYR A 306 -36.93 -43.74 29.91
C TYR A 306 -35.98 -44.04 28.74
N ASP A 307 -36.47 -44.74 27.73
CA ASP A 307 -35.77 -45.18 26.52
C ASP A 307 -36.00 -44.24 25.33
N ASP A 308 -36.61 -43.06 25.52
CA ASP A 308 -36.58 -41.99 24.50
C ASP A 308 -35.17 -41.43 24.30
N LEU A 309 -34.31 -41.58 25.32
CA LEU A 309 -32.92 -41.13 25.34
C LEU A 309 -31.98 -42.34 25.29
N LEU A 310 -31.20 -42.47 24.22
CA LEU A 310 -30.30 -43.59 23.98
C LEU A 310 -29.12 -43.58 24.95
N ALA A 311 -28.44 -42.42 25.03
CA ALA A 311 -27.25 -42.27 25.84
C ALA A 311 -27.11 -40.84 26.36
N VAL A 312 -26.61 -40.71 27.58
CA VAL A 312 -26.27 -39.44 28.21
C VAL A 312 -24.76 -39.36 28.43
N TYR A 313 -24.19 -38.19 28.18
CA TYR A 313 -22.78 -37.87 28.30
C TYR A 313 -22.59 -36.63 29.17
N LEU A 314 -21.44 -36.52 29.83
CA LEU A 314 -21.00 -35.29 30.47
C LEU A 314 -19.88 -34.64 29.68
N TYR A 315 -19.98 -33.33 29.48
CA TYR A 315 -18.98 -32.50 28.78
C TYR A 315 -18.50 -31.36 29.67
N ASP A 316 -17.23 -31.00 29.56
CA ASP A 316 -16.63 -29.73 30.03
C ASP A 316 -16.30 -28.88 28.78
N GLY A 317 -17.13 -27.87 28.51
CA GLY A 317 -17.09 -27.13 27.26
C GLY A 317 -17.32 -28.05 26.05
N ALA A 318 -16.33 -28.16 25.16
CA ALA A 318 -16.35 -29.07 24.00
C ALA A 318 -15.75 -30.45 24.31
N THR A 319 -15.15 -30.64 25.49
CA THR A 319 -14.45 -31.87 25.85
C THR A 319 -15.40 -32.84 26.52
N ARG A 320 -15.60 -34.01 25.92
CA ARG A 320 -16.37 -35.12 26.51
C ARG A 320 -15.60 -35.71 27.69
N LEU A 321 -16.22 -35.80 28.86
CA LEU A 321 -15.63 -36.38 30.09
C LEU A 321 -15.95 -37.86 30.27
N THR A 322 -17.02 -38.36 29.65
CA THR A 322 -17.53 -39.72 29.89
C THR A 322 -17.86 -40.43 28.59
N THR A 323 -17.84 -41.77 28.62
CA THR A 323 -18.56 -42.56 27.62
C THR A 323 -20.07 -42.43 27.83
N GLY A 324 -20.85 -42.76 26.80
CA GLY A 324 -22.30 -42.69 26.84
C GLY A 324 -22.87 -43.70 27.82
N LYS A 325 -23.86 -43.29 28.62
CA LYS A 325 -24.58 -44.17 29.54
C LYS A 325 -26.07 -44.13 29.29
N THR A 326 -26.70 -45.31 29.29
CA THR A 326 -28.15 -45.46 29.23
C THR A 326 -28.80 -45.07 30.56
N ILE A 327 -30.09 -44.71 30.51
CA ILE A 327 -30.88 -44.38 31.69
C ILE A 327 -31.48 -45.68 32.27
N ALA A 328 -31.35 -45.89 33.58
CA ALA A 328 -31.92 -47.05 34.24
C ALA A 328 -33.46 -46.99 34.27
N SER A 329 -34.12 -48.07 33.84
CA SER A 329 -35.58 -48.13 33.65
C SER A 329 -36.40 -48.08 34.94
N ASP A 330 -35.83 -48.56 36.05
CA ASP A 330 -36.47 -48.64 37.37
C ASP A 330 -36.35 -47.35 38.19
N THR A 331 -35.23 -46.64 38.04
CA THR A 331 -34.87 -45.47 38.86
C THR A 331 -34.86 -44.15 38.09
N ASN A 332 -34.92 -44.20 36.75
CA ASN A 332 -34.74 -43.05 35.84
C ASN A 332 -33.41 -42.29 36.08
N LYS A 333 -32.37 -42.96 36.58
CA LYS A 333 -31.07 -42.36 36.89
C LYS A 333 -29.99 -42.80 35.93
N VAL A 334 -28.99 -41.93 35.74
CA VAL A 334 -27.71 -42.24 35.11
C VAL A 334 -26.59 -41.81 36.05
N ILE A 335 -25.63 -42.71 36.30
CA ILE A 335 -24.55 -42.53 37.27
C ILE A 335 -23.22 -42.47 36.51
N PHE A 336 -22.53 -41.34 36.59
CA PHE A 336 -21.17 -41.16 36.09
C PHE A 336 -20.20 -41.23 37.25
N SER A 337 -19.27 -42.19 37.22
CA SER A 337 -18.27 -42.40 38.27
C SER A 337 -16.85 -42.29 37.73
N ASN A 338 -15.89 -42.08 38.63
CA ASN A 338 -14.46 -41.94 38.32
C ASN A 338 -14.11 -40.75 37.41
N LEU A 339 -14.87 -39.65 37.47
CA LEU A 339 -14.66 -38.46 36.64
C LEU A 339 -13.29 -37.80 36.86
N LYS A 340 -12.75 -37.88 38.09
CA LYS A 340 -11.45 -37.30 38.50
C LYS A 340 -11.27 -35.84 38.07
N LEU A 341 -12.35 -35.08 37.99
CA LEU A 341 -12.31 -33.69 37.55
C LEU A 341 -11.86 -32.80 38.71
N ALA A 342 -10.58 -32.43 38.70
CA ALA A 342 -10.00 -31.54 39.70
C ALA A 342 -10.45 -30.09 39.47
N LEU A 343 -10.79 -29.42 40.58
CA LEU A 343 -11.10 -28.00 40.66
C LEU A 343 -10.17 -27.38 41.71
N ALA A 344 -9.44 -26.34 41.35
CA ALA A 344 -8.70 -25.52 42.30
C ALA A 344 -9.67 -24.81 43.28
N ALA A 345 -9.15 -24.35 44.42
CA ALA A 345 -9.96 -23.60 45.39
C ALA A 345 -10.65 -22.39 44.73
N GLY A 346 -11.98 -22.30 44.85
CA GLY A 346 -12.81 -21.26 44.23
C GLY A 346 -13.09 -21.43 42.74
N GLU A 347 -12.50 -22.42 42.06
CA GLU A 347 -12.72 -22.70 40.64
C GLU A 347 -14.14 -23.22 40.39
N SER A 348 -14.78 -22.71 39.33
CA SER A 348 -16.09 -23.15 38.87
C SER A 348 -15.96 -23.68 37.44
N LYS A 349 -16.50 -24.87 37.18
CA LYS A 349 -16.62 -25.44 35.83
C LYS A 349 -18.07 -25.67 35.46
N THR A 350 -18.40 -25.41 34.20
CA THR A 350 -19.73 -25.67 33.64
C THR A 350 -19.73 -27.03 32.95
N LEU A 351 -20.49 -27.97 33.50
CA LEU A 351 -20.70 -29.28 32.90
C LEU A 351 -22.00 -29.28 32.10
N SER A 352 -21.98 -29.93 30.95
CA SER A 352 -23.15 -30.10 30.08
C SER A 352 -23.56 -31.57 30.03
N ALA A 353 -24.83 -31.85 30.31
CA ALA A 353 -25.45 -33.14 30.03
C ALA A 353 -25.93 -33.14 28.58
N VAL A 354 -25.27 -33.93 27.75
CA VAL A 354 -25.53 -34.07 26.31
C VAL A 354 -26.13 -35.44 26.05
N VAL A 355 -27.14 -35.50 25.20
CA VAL A 355 -27.99 -36.67 25.02
C VAL A 355 -28.07 -37.03 23.55
N ASP A 356 -27.99 -38.32 23.27
CA ASP A 356 -28.39 -38.90 22.00
C ASP A 356 -29.81 -39.43 22.13
N MET A 357 -30.68 -39.02 21.20
CA MET A 357 -32.07 -39.49 21.14
C MET A 357 -32.11 -40.93 20.61
N GLU A 358 -33.11 -41.70 21.02
CA GLU A 358 -33.31 -43.06 20.53
C GLU A 358 -33.41 -43.13 18.99
N THR A 359 -32.77 -44.14 18.41
CA THR A 359 -32.67 -44.35 16.96
C THR A 359 -33.80 -45.20 16.40
N ALA A 360 -34.40 -46.04 17.24
CA ALA A 360 -35.44 -46.97 16.82
C ALA A 360 -36.83 -46.31 16.69
N SER A 361 -37.33 -45.58 17.71
CA SER A 361 -38.64 -44.88 17.68
C SER A 361 -38.92 -44.06 18.98
N PRO A 362 -38.29 -42.90 19.21
CA PRO A 362 -38.74 -42.00 20.28
C PRO A 362 -40.14 -41.46 19.91
N SER A 363 -41.10 -41.56 20.82
CA SER A 363 -42.50 -41.26 20.47
C SER A 363 -42.71 -39.75 20.33
N ALA A 364 -43.18 -39.32 19.16
CA ALA A 364 -43.46 -37.90 18.92
C ALA A 364 -44.50 -37.36 19.92
N GLY A 365 -44.20 -36.24 20.57
CA GLY A 365 -45.00 -35.65 21.65
C GLY A 365 -44.53 -35.99 23.07
N ASN A 366 -43.59 -36.93 23.23
CA ASN A 366 -42.93 -37.16 24.52
C ASN A 366 -42.11 -35.93 24.94
N GLN A 367 -41.95 -35.72 26.25
CA GLN A 367 -41.20 -34.60 26.80
C GLN A 367 -40.26 -35.10 27.90
N ASP A 368 -38.96 -34.81 27.73
CA ASP A 368 -37.88 -35.34 28.56
C ASP A 368 -36.98 -34.22 29.07
N GLY A 369 -36.65 -34.23 30.35
CA GLY A 369 -35.72 -33.31 31.00
C GLY A 369 -34.71 -34.07 31.87
N LEU A 370 -33.58 -33.44 32.15
CA LEU A 370 -32.56 -33.96 33.08
C LEU A 370 -32.37 -33.02 34.27
N GLU A 371 -32.18 -33.60 35.44
CA GLU A 371 -31.82 -32.90 36.67
C GLU A 371 -30.58 -33.52 37.34
N VAL A 372 -29.73 -32.71 37.97
CA VAL A 372 -28.65 -33.21 38.84
C VAL A 372 -29.25 -33.50 40.21
N VAL A 373 -29.17 -34.76 40.63
CA VAL A 373 -29.70 -35.21 41.94
C VAL A 373 -28.61 -35.48 42.96
N GLU A 374 -27.38 -35.73 42.52
CA GLU A 374 -26.26 -36.05 43.40
C GLU A 374 -24.91 -35.70 42.77
N VAL A 375 -23.97 -35.20 43.56
CA VAL A 375 -22.55 -35.06 43.21
C VAL A 375 -21.70 -35.54 44.38
N ASN A 376 -20.75 -36.45 44.13
CA ASN A 376 -19.88 -37.07 45.14
C ASN A 376 -20.61 -37.59 46.40
N GLY A 377 -21.79 -38.21 46.26
CA GLY A 377 -22.56 -38.70 47.41
C GLY A 377 -23.43 -37.64 48.10
N GLY A 378 -23.29 -36.35 47.75
CA GLY A 378 -24.10 -35.26 48.30
C GLY A 378 -25.34 -34.98 47.45
N ALA A 379 -26.51 -34.97 48.09
CA ALA A 379 -27.78 -34.67 47.42
C ALA A 379 -27.82 -33.22 46.89
N VAL A 380 -28.26 -33.06 45.63
CA VAL A 380 -28.43 -31.76 44.96
C VAL A 380 -29.92 -31.56 44.67
N THR A 381 -30.43 -30.36 44.93
CA THR A 381 -31.84 -30.00 44.65
C THR A 381 -31.90 -28.70 43.85
N GLY A 382 -32.90 -28.57 42.97
CA GLY A 382 -33.15 -27.34 42.20
C GLY A 382 -32.24 -27.11 40.99
N VAL A 383 -31.49 -28.14 40.53
CA VAL A 383 -30.62 -28.07 39.34
C VAL A 383 -31.23 -28.92 38.23
N ALA A 384 -32.35 -28.46 37.69
CA ALA A 384 -33.11 -29.14 36.64
C ALA A 384 -33.12 -28.31 35.34
N GLY A 385 -32.98 -28.99 34.20
CA GLY A 385 -33.10 -28.39 32.88
C GLY A 385 -34.57 -28.18 32.51
N ASN A 386 -34.82 -27.69 31.30
CA ASN A 386 -36.17 -27.67 30.76
C ASN A 386 -36.52 -29.03 30.15
N THR A 387 -37.82 -29.36 30.04
CA THR A 387 -38.26 -30.52 29.26
C THR A 387 -38.17 -30.21 27.77
N MET A 388 -37.56 -31.11 27.01
CA MET A 388 -37.42 -31.06 25.56
C MET A 388 -38.47 -31.97 24.93
N GLY A 389 -39.22 -31.46 23.96
CA GLY A 389 -40.26 -32.24 23.28
C GLY A 389 -39.73 -33.03 22.09
N VAL A 390 -40.12 -34.29 21.93
CA VAL A 390 -39.75 -35.10 20.76
C VAL A 390 -40.63 -34.73 19.56
N GLY A 391 -40.02 -34.26 18.47
CA GLY A 391 -40.68 -33.96 17.21
C GLY A 391 -41.00 -35.20 16.37
N GLY A 392 -41.81 -35.05 15.32
CA GLY A 392 -42.17 -36.16 14.42
C GLY A 392 -41.24 -36.37 13.22
N ALA A 393 -40.30 -35.46 12.95
CA ALA A 393 -39.32 -35.56 11.87
C ALA A 393 -37.98 -36.07 12.40
N ALA A 394 -37.29 -36.93 11.64
CA ALA A 394 -35.97 -37.44 11.98
C ALA A 394 -34.84 -36.62 11.32
N VAL A 395 -33.67 -36.57 11.97
CA VAL A 395 -32.43 -36.06 11.37
C VAL A 395 -31.91 -36.99 10.27
N SER A 396 -31.00 -36.48 9.43
CA SER A 396 -30.31 -37.25 8.40
C SER A 396 -29.41 -38.36 8.97
N ALA A 397 -29.14 -39.41 8.17
CA ALA A 397 -28.21 -40.48 8.49
C ALA A 397 -26.91 -40.36 7.68
N VAL A 398 -25.76 -40.53 8.32
CA VAL A 398 -24.41 -40.40 7.72
C VAL A 398 -23.52 -41.56 8.18
N THR A 399 -22.72 -42.09 7.27
CA THR A 399 -21.75 -43.16 7.56
C THR A 399 -20.32 -42.63 7.44
N VAL A 400 -19.48 -42.96 8.42
CA VAL A 400 -18.02 -42.75 8.38
C VAL A 400 -17.37 -44.09 8.11
N ASP A 401 -16.49 -44.16 7.11
CA ASP A 401 -15.91 -45.43 6.69
C ASP A 401 -14.43 -45.30 6.35
N ASN A 402 -13.69 -46.39 6.46
CA ASN A 402 -12.33 -46.49 5.93
C ASN A 402 -12.36 -46.38 4.40
N SER A 403 -11.40 -45.66 3.82
CA SER A 403 -11.20 -45.63 2.36
C SER A 403 -9.72 -45.71 1.94
N GLY A 404 -8.83 -45.93 2.91
CA GLY A 404 -7.40 -46.09 2.69
C GLY A 404 -6.95 -47.54 2.70
N SER A 405 -5.68 -47.72 2.36
CA SER A 405 -4.96 -48.98 2.49
C SER A 405 -3.73 -48.79 3.38
N SER A 406 -3.30 -49.85 4.07
CA SER A 406 -2.03 -49.86 4.80
C SER A 406 -0.84 -49.44 3.92
N GLY A 407 0.15 -48.80 4.52
CA GLY A 407 1.28 -48.20 3.81
C GLY A 407 2.56 -48.18 4.65
N THR A 408 3.63 -47.64 4.07
CA THR A 408 4.89 -47.40 4.78
C THR A 408 5.38 -45.99 4.52
N PHE A 409 6.09 -45.42 5.50
CA PHE A 409 6.75 -44.13 5.33
C PHE A 409 8.11 -44.12 6.02
N ARG A 410 9.00 -43.22 5.61
CA ARG A 410 10.37 -43.18 6.11
C ARG A 410 10.47 -42.40 7.42
N LEU A 411 11.38 -42.80 8.30
CA LEU A 411 11.75 -42.01 9.47
C LEU A 411 12.19 -40.60 9.06
N GLY A 412 11.66 -39.57 9.71
CA GLY A 412 11.98 -38.17 9.41
C GLY A 412 11.26 -37.56 8.19
N ALA A 413 10.38 -38.32 7.53
CA ALA A 413 9.66 -37.83 6.36
C ALA A 413 8.57 -36.80 6.74
N THR A 414 8.44 -35.78 5.91
CA THR A 414 7.42 -34.73 6.06
C THR A 414 6.27 -34.94 5.08
N GLY A 415 5.07 -34.53 5.46
CA GLY A 415 3.87 -34.61 4.64
C GLY A 415 3.50 -36.03 4.21
N VAL A 416 3.70 -37.03 5.08
CA VAL A 416 3.37 -38.43 4.79
C VAL A 416 1.92 -38.71 5.12
N GLU A 417 1.26 -39.51 4.30
CA GLU A 417 -0.09 -39.97 4.58
C GLU A 417 -0.08 -40.99 5.72
N VAL A 418 -0.98 -40.79 6.68
CA VAL A 418 -1.08 -41.60 7.90
C VAL A 418 -2.51 -42.06 8.20
N GLY A 419 -3.48 -41.75 7.33
CA GLY A 419 -4.85 -42.25 7.42
C GLY A 419 -5.75 -41.67 6.32
N ARG A 420 -6.75 -42.42 5.89
CA ARG A 420 -7.74 -41.97 4.89
C ARG A 420 -9.12 -42.56 5.12
N GLY A 421 -10.15 -41.71 5.15
CA GLY A 421 -11.54 -42.12 5.44
C GLY A 421 -12.56 -41.37 4.58
N THR A 422 -13.82 -41.82 4.61
CA THR A 422 -14.94 -41.17 3.93
C THR A 422 -16.02 -40.75 4.92
N ILE A 423 -16.73 -39.68 4.58
CA ILE A 423 -18.01 -39.32 5.18
C ILE A 423 -19.05 -39.39 4.06
N ASN A 424 -19.97 -40.34 4.19
CA ASN A 424 -20.97 -40.71 3.21
C ASN A 424 -22.35 -40.21 3.66
N ALA A 425 -22.88 -39.20 2.97
CA ALA A 425 -24.22 -38.64 3.17
C ALA A 425 -25.24 -39.25 2.17
N GLY A 426 -24.97 -40.44 1.63
CA GLY A 426 -25.80 -41.15 0.65
C GLY A 426 -27.19 -41.51 1.18
N SER A 427 -27.30 -41.79 2.48
CA SER A 427 -28.56 -42.07 3.19
C SER A 427 -29.14 -40.82 3.89
N ALA A 428 -28.54 -39.64 3.68
CA ALA A 428 -28.99 -38.40 4.31
C ALA A 428 -30.28 -37.88 3.64
N THR A 429 -31.20 -37.35 4.44
CA THR A 429 -32.45 -36.76 3.93
C THR A 429 -32.26 -35.30 3.51
N TYR A 430 -31.35 -34.61 4.21
CA TYR A 430 -30.93 -33.23 3.98
C TYR A 430 -29.41 -33.16 3.86
N ASP A 431 -28.89 -32.01 3.42
CA ASP A 431 -27.45 -31.76 3.41
C ASP A 431 -26.91 -31.80 4.84
N VAL A 432 -25.62 -32.10 4.99
CA VAL A 432 -24.98 -32.23 6.29
C VAL A 432 -23.75 -31.34 6.40
N LYS A 433 -23.42 -30.89 7.61
CA LYS A 433 -22.32 -29.95 7.90
C LYS A 433 -21.32 -30.60 8.84
N VAL A 434 -20.14 -30.92 8.34
CA VAL A 434 -19.01 -31.47 9.13
C VAL A 434 -18.32 -30.33 9.86
N LYS A 435 -18.30 -30.39 11.19
CA LYS A 435 -17.65 -29.41 12.08
C LYS A 435 -16.31 -29.89 12.61
N SER A 436 -16.24 -31.17 12.97
CA SER A 436 -15.04 -31.74 13.56
C SER A 436 -14.91 -33.22 13.28
N LEU A 437 -13.67 -33.70 13.28
CA LEU A 437 -13.32 -35.11 13.22
C LEU A 437 -12.18 -35.37 14.20
N THR A 438 -12.42 -36.23 15.18
CA THR A 438 -11.40 -36.68 16.13
C THR A 438 -10.96 -38.09 15.77
N LEU A 439 -9.66 -38.32 15.64
CA LEU A 439 -9.09 -39.63 15.37
C LEU A 439 -8.19 -40.06 16.51
N THR A 440 -8.28 -41.33 16.88
CA THR A 440 -7.44 -41.96 17.91
C THR A 440 -6.34 -42.78 17.24
N ASN A 441 -5.09 -42.67 17.71
CA ASN A 441 -3.98 -43.51 17.24
C ASN A 441 -3.84 -44.75 18.13
N ALA A 442 -4.07 -45.94 17.56
CA ALA A 442 -3.80 -47.23 18.20
C ALA A 442 -2.45 -47.85 17.76
N GLY A 443 -1.62 -47.10 17.05
CA GLY A 443 -0.30 -47.52 16.60
C GLY A 443 0.74 -47.51 17.71
N SER A 444 1.88 -48.19 17.49
CA SER A 444 3.01 -48.24 18.43
C SER A 444 3.92 -47.01 18.38
N LEU A 445 3.81 -46.18 17.33
CA LEU A 445 4.59 -44.95 17.22
C LEU A 445 4.18 -43.96 18.32
N THR A 446 5.17 -43.43 19.04
CA THR A 446 4.91 -42.43 20.08
C THR A 446 4.28 -41.17 19.48
N ASN A 447 3.12 -40.77 19.99
CA ASN A 447 2.29 -39.69 19.41
C ASN A 447 2.99 -38.33 19.30
N THR A 448 3.99 -38.06 20.14
CA THR A 448 4.79 -36.82 20.05
C THR A 448 5.67 -36.75 18.81
N TYR A 449 5.90 -37.87 18.11
CA TYR A 449 6.63 -37.91 16.84
C TYR A 449 5.76 -37.62 15.62
N LEU A 450 4.45 -37.45 15.79
CA LEU A 450 3.53 -36.99 14.76
C LEU A 450 3.26 -35.50 14.98
N THR A 451 3.76 -34.67 14.07
CA THR A 451 3.62 -33.21 14.12
C THR A 451 3.03 -32.68 12.83
N ASN A 452 2.55 -31.43 12.85
CA ASN A 452 1.97 -30.75 11.69
C ASN A 452 0.91 -31.59 10.96
N LEU A 453 -0.01 -32.20 11.71
CA LEU A 453 -1.06 -33.03 11.15
C LEU A 453 -2.04 -32.18 10.34
N LYS A 454 -2.42 -32.65 9.16
CA LYS A 454 -3.33 -31.98 8.24
C LYS A 454 -4.44 -32.92 7.81
N LEU A 455 -5.68 -32.43 7.83
CA LEU A 455 -6.82 -33.08 7.21
C LEU A 455 -7.06 -32.39 5.86
N THR A 456 -7.09 -33.16 4.78
CA THR A 456 -7.24 -32.62 3.43
C THR A 456 -8.40 -33.28 2.69
N ILE A 457 -8.96 -32.56 1.71
CA ILE A 457 -9.89 -33.08 0.70
C ILE A 457 -9.31 -32.75 -0.66
N GLY A 458 -8.95 -33.77 -1.44
CA GLY A 458 -8.15 -33.57 -2.65
C GLY A 458 -6.81 -32.90 -2.31
N SER A 459 -6.56 -31.72 -2.87
CA SER A 459 -5.37 -30.91 -2.60
C SER A 459 -5.57 -29.77 -1.60
N THR A 460 -6.76 -29.64 -0.99
CA THR A 460 -7.10 -28.53 -0.08
C THR A 460 -7.01 -28.94 1.38
N ASP A 461 -6.23 -28.21 2.17
CA ASP A 461 -6.15 -28.36 3.62
C ASP A 461 -7.46 -27.81 4.26
N VAL A 462 -8.23 -28.68 4.92
CA VAL A 462 -9.49 -28.29 5.58
C VAL A 462 -9.34 -28.07 7.09
N ALA A 463 -8.32 -28.67 7.71
CA ALA A 463 -7.91 -28.40 9.09
C ALA A 463 -6.44 -28.76 9.30
N THR A 464 -5.77 -28.05 10.21
CA THR A 464 -4.38 -28.32 10.62
C THR A 464 -4.25 -28.35 12.13
N VAL A 465 -3.40 -29.24 12.64
CA VAL A 465 -3.16 -29.47 14.08
C VAL A 465 -1.66 -29.64 14.28
N ALA A 466 -1.07 -28.82 15.16
CA ALA A 466 0.39 -28.83 15.35
C ALA A 466 0.93 -30.14 15.95
N ALA A 467 0.17 -30.75 16.87
CA ALA A 467 0.54 -31.99 17.54
C ALA A 467 -0.69 -32.71 18.10
N MET A 468 -0.55 -34.01 18.34
CA MET A 468 -1.56 -34.81 19.03
C MET A 468 -1.67 -34.45 20.52
N THR A 469 -2.84 -34.68 21.11
CA THR A 469 -3.06 -34.59 22.56
C THR A 469 -3.35 -35.99 23.10
N ASN A 470 -2.45 -36.52 23.93
CA ASN A 470 -2.44 -37.94 24.34
C ASN A 470 -2.42 -38.86 23.11
N ASP A 471 -3.48 -39.65 22.90
CA ASP A 471 -3.70 -40.57 21.79
C ASP A 471 -4.66 -40.04 20.72
N LYS A 472 -5.18 -38.81 20.88
CA LYS A 472 -6.16 -38.22 19.97
C LYS A 472 -5.62 -37.03 19.17
N VAL A 473 -6.08 -36.90 17.94
CA VAL A 473 -5.96 -35.68 17.12
C VAL A 473 -7.37 -35.15 16.85
N VAL A 474 -7.60 -33.88 17.15
CA VAL A 474 -8.91 -33.23 16.99
C VAL A 474 -8.85 -32.23 15.85
N PHE A 475 -9.41 -32.59 14.70
CA PHE A 475 -9.56 -31.66 13.57
C PHE A 475 -10.82 -30.85 13.74
N THR A 476 -10.69 -29.57 14.08
CA THR A 476 -11.82 -28.61 14.10
C THR A 476 -11.78 -27.77 12.82
N LEU A 477 -12.85 -27.80 12.03
CA LEU A 477 -12.93 -27.03 10.79
C LEU A 477 -13.36 -25.59 11.12
N ALA A 478 -12.55 -24.61 10.75
CA ALA A 478 -12.86 -23.20 10.97
C ALA A 478 -14.15 -22.76 10.27
N THR A 479 -14.47 -23.37 9.13
CA THR A 479 -15.75 -23.26 8.44
C THR A 479 -16.34 -24.65 8.29
N PRO A 480 -17.57 -24.93 8.79
CA PRO A 480 -18.19 -26.24 8.64
C PRO A 480 -18.32 -26.63 7.16
N LEU A 481 -17.84 -27.82 6.80
CA LEU A 481 -17.90 -28.33 5.43
C LEU A 481 -19.30 -28.87 5.14
N VAL A 482 -19.94 -28.35 4.09
CA VAL A 482 -21.22 -28.87 3.62
C VAL A 482 -20.99 -30.07 2.69
N ILE A 483 -21.63 -31.19 2.99
CA ILE A 483 -21.77 -32.35 2.11
C ILE A 483 -23.24 -32.43 1.68
N THR A 484 -23.49 -32.32 0.38
CA THR A 484 -24.84 -32.44 -0.18
C THR A 484 -25.40 -33.82 0.12
N LYS A 485 -26.71 -33.93 0.33
CA LYS A 485 -27.37 -35.24 0.40
C LYS A 485 -27.07 -36.06 -0.86
N GLY A 486 -26.81 -37.36 -0.69
CA GLY A 486 -26.42 -38.24 -1.80
C GLY A 486 -24.91 -38.26 -2.10
N ASP A 487 -24.12 -37.31 -1.60
CA ASP A 487 -22.69 -37.23 -1.86
C ASP A 487 -21.85 -37.98 -0.81
N THR A 488 -20.65 -38.38 -1.22
CA THR A 488 -19.58 -38.87 -0.35
C THR A 488 -18.34 -38.02 -0.52
N LYS A 489 -17.65 -37.69 0.59
CA LYS A 489 -16.34 -37.01 0.57
C LYS A 489 -15.27 -37.89 1.20
N THR A 490 -14.11 -37.93 0.57
CA THR A 490 -12.90 -38.60 1.07
C THR A 490 -11.99 -37.58 1.73
N PHE A 491 -11.47 -37.92 2.91
CA PHE A 491 -10.55 -37.12 3.69
C PHE A 491 -9.24 -37.89 3.87
N THR A 492 -8.13 -37.20 3.73
CA THR A 492 -6.79 -37.77 3.92
C THR A 492 -6.09 -37.03 5.05
N VAL A 493 -5.41 -37.79 5.92
CA VAL A 493 -4.61 -37.28 7.02
C VAL A 493 -3.14 -37.37 6.65
N TYR A 494 -2.47 -36.22 6.65
CA TYR A 494 -1.02 -36.11 6.48
C TYR A 494 -0.37 -35.70 7.79
N ALA A 495 0.87 -36.14 8.03
CA ALA A 495 1.66 -35.73 9.19
C ALA A 495 3.15 -35.67 8.84
N ASP A 496 3.91 -34.95 9.64
CA ASP A 496 5.37 -35.02 9.66
C ASP A 496 5.79 -36.01 10.74
N ASN A 497 6.66 -36.96 10.37
CA ASN A 497 7.29 -37.89 11.30
C ASN A 497 8.63 -37.31 11.77
N THR A 498 8.78 -37.08 13.08
CA THR A 498 10.01 -36.50 13.67
C THR A 498 10.84 -37.51 14.47
N GLY A 499 10.48 -38.79 14.47
CA GLY A 499 11.14 -39.84 15.24
C GLY A 499 10.38 -41.18 15.22
N GLY A 500 10.94 -42.20 15.87
CA GLY A 500 10.40 -43.58 15.90
C GLY A 500 11.45 -44.65 15.61
N ARG A 501 11.06 -45.92 15.72
CA ARG A 501 11.86 -47.10 15.34
C ARG A 501 11.33 -47.72 14.05
N VAL A 502 12.16 -48.56 13.41
CA VAL A 502 11.66 -49.48 12.38
C VAL A 502 10.50 -50.29 12.95
N ASP A 503 9.47 -50.51 12.14
CA ASP A 503 8.27 -51.28 12.49
C ASP A 503 7.32 -50.61 13.49
N ASP A 504 7.62 -49.38 13.95
CA ASP A 504 6.61 -48.58 14.65
C ASP A 504 5.44 -48.27 13.71
N THR A 505 4.23 -48.25 14.25
CA THR A 505 3.00 -48.14 13.45
C THR A 505 2.17 -46.92 13.82
N VAL A 506 1.44 -46.39 12.86
CA VAL A 506 0.35 -45.42 13.04
C VAL A 506 -0.94 -46.07 12.58
N LYS A 507 -1.98 -46.02 13.41
CA LYS A 507 -3.30 -46.62 13.16
C LYS A 507 -4.39 -45.66 13.62
N PHE A 508 -4.78 -44.75 12.73
CA PHE A 508 -5.89 -43.83 13.01
C PHE A 508 -7.24 -44.50 12.75
N TYR A 509 -8.17 -44.28 13.68
CA TYR A 509 -9.55 -44.74 13.64
C TYR A 509 -10.43 -43.77 14.44
N THR A 510 -11.75 -43.86 14.26
CA THR A 510 -12.73 -43.17 15.11
C THR A 510 -13.15 -44.10 16.24
N ASP A 511 -13.01 -43.63 17.47
CA ASP A 511 -13.19 -44.47 18.67
C ASP A 511 -14.68 -44.53 19.07
N GLU A 512 -15.37 -43.39 19.00
CA GLU A 512 -16.76 -43.25 19.39
C GLU A 512 -17.55 -42.36 18.41
N LEU A 513 -18.87 -42.57 18.28
CA LEU A 513 -19.70 -41.76 17.36
C LEU A 513 -19.62 -40.25 17.65
N SER A 514 -19.45 -39.86 18.91
CA SER A 514 -19.31 -38.45 19.29
C SER A 514 -17.98 -37.82 18.89
N ASP A 515 -16.98 -38.61 18.51
CA ASP A 515 -15.70 -38.11 17.98
C ASP A 515 -15.89 -37.50 16.57
N VAL A 516 -17.05 -37.71 15.95
CA VAL A 516 -17.45 -37.17 14.65
C VAL A 516 -18.54 -36.11 14.83
N GLY A 517 -18.21 -34.85 14.56
CA GLY A 517 -19.13 -33.72 14.71
C GLY A 517 -19.80 -33.36 13.39
N ILE A 518 -21.00 -33.87 13.13
CA ILE A 518 -21.77 -33.57 11.91
C ILE A 518 -23.18 -33.11 12.28
N LEU A 519 -23.61 -31.99 11.68
CA LEU A 519 -24.96 -31.46 11.86
C LEU A 519 -25.82 -31.64 10.62
N ASP A 520 -27.10 -31.91 10.83
CA ASP A 520 -28.14 -31.82 9.81
C ASP A 520 -28.34 -30.34 9.42
N ALA A 521 -28.26 -30.02 8.13
CA ALA A 521 -28.34 -28.64 7.66
C ALA A 521 -29.73 -28.02 7.81
N GLN A 522 -30.79 -28.84 7.85
CA GLN A 522 -32.18 -28.39 7.95
C GLN A 522 -32.56 -28.11 9.40
N PHE A 523 -32.20 -28.99 10.33
CA PHE A 523 -32.63 -28.88 11.73
C PHE A 523 -31.56 -28.30 12.66
N GLY A 524 -30.28 -28.32 12.27
CA GLY A 524 -29.18 -27.81 13.08
C GLY A 524 -28.77 -28.71 14.26
N TYR A 525 -29.30 -29.94 14.32
CA TYR A 525 -28.98 -30.97 15.32
C TYR A 525 -27.99 -32.00 14.77
N GLY A 526 -27.37 -32.80 15.64
CA GLY A 526 -26.49 -33.89 15.21
C GLY A 526 -27.23 -34.94 14.38
N VAL A 527 -26.55 -35.49 13.38
CA VAL A 527 -27.08 -36.54 12.49
C VAL A 527 -27.05 -37.91 13.16
N THR A 528 -27.80 -38.88 12.65
CA THR A 528 -27.61 -40.29 13.02
C THR A 528 -26.31 -40.77 12.37
N LEU A 529 -25.35 -41.21 13.18
CA LEU A 529 -24.02 -41.63 12.72
C LEU A 529 -23.88 -43.15 12.75
N THR A 530 -23.25 -43.69 11.72
CA THR A 530 -22.70 -45.05 11.71
C THR A 530 -21.21 -44.94 11.47
N ASP A 531 -20.41 -45.55 12.34
CA ASP A 531 -18.97 -45.54 12.23
C ASP A 531 -18.45 -46.95 11.94
N ASN A 532 -17.80 -47.08 10.79
CA ASN A 532 -17.16 -48.30 10.31
C ASN A 532 -15.64 -48.20 10.27
N TRP A 533 -15.04 -47.07 10.65
CA TRP A 533 -13.58 -46.89 10.59
C TRP A 533 -12.93 -47.39 11.88
N ALA A 534 -12.59 -48.67 11.89
CA ALA A 534 -12.12 -49.40 13.06
C ALA A 534 -10.60 -49.41 13.21
N SER A 535 -10.15 -49.67 14.45
CA SER A 535 -8.73 -49.86 14.74
C SER A 535 -8.16 -51.06 13.99
N GLY A 536 -7.14 -50.81 13.17
CA GLY A 536 -6.44 -51.84 12.38
C GLY A 536 -6.83 -51.89 10.89
N ASP A 537 -7.87 -51.16 10.48
CA ASP A 537 -8.27 -51.04 9.06
C ASP A 537 -7.15 -50.51 8.16
N GLN A 538 -6.34 -49.61 8.72
CA GLN A 538 -5.15 -49.07 8.09
C GLN A 538 -3.99 -49.12 9.08
N THR A 539 -2.85 -49.62 8.63
CA THR A 539 -1.58 -49.58 9.36
C THR A 539 -0.52 -48.93 8.51
N TYR A 540 0.03 -47.82 8.99
CA TYR A 540 1.16 -47.15 8.36
C TYR A 540 2.42 -47.42 9.16
N THR A 541 3.39 -48.09 8.55
CA THR A 541 4.59 -48.57 9.25
C THR A 541 5.81 -47.70 8.94
N VAL A 542 6.54 -47.32 9.99
CA VAL A 542 7.79 -46.59 9.89
C VAL A 542 8.88 -47.50 9.36
N THR A 543 9.60 -47.01 8.35
CA THR A 543 10.76 -47.66 7.74
C THR A 543 11.98 -46.75 7.92
N GLY A 544 13.13 -47.27 8.37
CA GLY A 544 14.35 -46.48 8.54
C GLY A 544 15.23 -46.92 9.70
N GLY A 545 16.53 -47.10 9.46
CA GLY A 545 17.47 -47.66 10.44
C GLY A 545 17.90 -46.69 11.55
N ASP A 546 18.62 -47.21 12.54
CA ASP A 546 19.16 -46.47 13.70
C ASP A 546 19.97 -45.20 13.32
N LEU A 547 20.49 -45.17 12.09
CA LEU A 547 21.23 -44.08 11.48
C LEU A 547 20.57 -43.65 10.15
N THR A 548 20.42 -42.34 9.93
CA THR A 548 19.81 -41.81 8.71
C THR A 548 20.72 -40.82 8.01
N LEU A 549 20.92 -40.99 6.69
CA LEU A 549 21.61 -40.03 5.83
C LEU A 549 20.59 -39.28 4.96
N ALA A 550 20.80 -37.98 4.74
CA ALA A 550 20.02 -37.21 3.78
C ALA A 550 20.92 -36.30 2.93
N ASN A 551 20.60 -36.18 1.63
CA ASN A 551 21.29 -35.27 0.72
C ASN A 551 20.70 -33.86 0.87
N ASN A 552 21.56 -32.87 1.09
CA ASN A 552 21.20 -31.47 1.35
C ASN A 552 21.71 -30.53 0.24
N GLY A 553 22.00 -31.05 -0.95
CA GLY A 553 22.46 -30.27 -2.11
C GLY A 553 23.97 -30.26 -2.27
N PRO A 554 24.60 -29.23 -2.87
CA PRO A 554 23.96 -28.10 -3.57
C PRO A 554 23.12 -28.57 -4.78
N ALA A 555 22.25 -27.70 -5.30
CA ALA A 555 21.59 -27.95 -6.57
C ALA A 555 22.63 -28.09 -7.70
N SER A 556 22.32 -28.84 -8.75
CA SER A 556 23.20 -28.95 -9.91
C SER A 556 23.50 -27.56 -10.48
N GLY A 557 24.77 -27.26 -10.71
CA GLY A 557 25.22 -25.97 -11.18
C GLY A 557 26.62 -26.02 -11.77
N ASN A 558 27.11 -24.88 -12.21
CA ASN A 558 28.44 -24.75 -12.78
C ASN A 558 29.47 -24.47 -11.68
N ILE A 559 30.64 -25.09 -11.77
CA ILE A 559 31.79 -24.85 -10.91
C ILE A 559 32.97 -24.41 -11.78
N GLY A 560 33.73 -23.43 -11.30
CA GLY A 560 34.89 -22.89 -12.01
C GLY A 560 36.03 -23.91 -12.18
N LYS A 561 37.08 -23.49 -12.89
CA LYS A 561 38.36 -24.20 -12.99
C LYS A 561 39.41 -23.55 -12.11
N ASN A 562 40.41 -24.32 -11.68
CA ASN A 562 41.48 -23.85 -10.79
C ASN A 562 40.93 -23.24 -9.47
N VAL A 563 39.79 -23.75 -9.03
CA VAL A 563 39.09 -23.31 -7.82
C VAL A 563 39.38 -24.29 -6.68
N THR A 564 39.51 -23.76 -5.48
CA THR A 564 39.76 -24.55 -4.28
C THR A 564 38.54 -24.57 -3.37
N ASN A 565 38.43 -25.60 -2.55
CA ASN A 565 37.38 -25.79 -1.56
C ASN A 565 35.95 -25.74 -2.13
N VAL A 566 35.76 -26.30 -3.32
CA VAL A 566 34.44 -26.41 -3.96
C VAL A 566 33.62 -27.51 -3.28
N VAL A 567 32.44 -27.15 -2.81
CA VAL A 567 31.48 -28.11 -2.25
C VAL A 567 30.71 -28.77 -3.38
N ILE A 568 30.83 -30.09 -3.52
CA ILE A 568 30.13 -30.87 -4.56
C ILE A 568 28.98 -31.72 -4.01
N GLN A 569 28.93 -31.92 -2.68
CA GLN A 569 27.81 -32.56 -2.00
C GLN A 569 27.74 -32.06 -0.56
N LYS A 570 26.54 -31.79 -0.06
CA LYS A 570 26.21 -31.55 1.34
C LYS A 570 25.29 -32.67 1.79
N TYR A 571 25.50 -33.20 2.97
CA TYR A 571 24.64 -34.23 3.52
C TYR A 571 24.54 -34.11 5.04
N SER A 572 23.47 -34.65 5.58
CA SER A 572 23.27 -34.77 7.02
C SER A 572 23.33 -36.22 7.44
N PHE A 573 23.85 -36.45 8.64
CA PHE A 573 23.94 -37.76 9.26
C PHE A 573 23.30 -37.67 10.65
N SER A 574 22.17 -38.35 10.82
CA SER A 574 21.41 -38.37 12.07
C SER A 574 21.60 -39.70 12.78
N ALA A 575 21.86 -39.65 14.09
CA ALA A 575 22.08 -40.85 14.90
C ALA A 575 21.11 -40.93 16.08
N THR A 576 20.42 -42.06 16.21
CA THR A 576 19.51 -42.31 17.35
C THR A 576 20.31 -42.58 18.63
N ASN A 577 21.35 -43.42 18.53
CA ASN A 577 22.31 -43.67 19.60
C ASN A 577 23.65 -42.98 19.30
N ALA A 578 24.50 -42.80 20.33
CA ALA A 578 25.83 -42.28 20.12
C ALA A 578 26.65 -43.28 19.29
N VAL A 579 27.24 -42.80 18.19
CA VAL A 579 28.02 -43.63 17.28
C VAL A 579 29.32 -42.97 16.91
N THR A 580 30.32 -43.80 16.66
CA THR A 580 31.58 -43.42 16.02
C THR A 580 31.65 -44.04 14.63
N ILE A 581 31.76 -43.19 13.61
CA ILE A 581 32.11 -43.59 12.25
C ILE A 581 33.61 -43.92 12.28
N LYS A 582 33.97 -45.15 11.90
CA LYS A 582 35.36 -45.66 11.89
C LYS A 582 36.00 -45.62 10.51
N SER A 583 35.18 -45.64 9.46
CA SER A 583 35.65 -45.47 8.10
C SER A 583 34.55 -44.94 7.20
N THR A 584 34.95 -44.18 6.19
CA THR A 584 34.06 -43.64 5.15
C THR A 584 34.60 -44.01 3.79
N LYS A 585 33.81 -44.73 2.99
CA LYS A 585 34.15 -45.01 1.60
C LYS A 585 33.58 -43.90 0.72
N LEU A 586 34.45 -43.11 0.11
CA LEU A 586 34.05 -41.96 -0.71
C LEU A 586 34.37 -42.24 -2.17
N TYR A 587 33.35 -42.17 -3.02
CA TYR A 587 33.45 -42.25 -4.47
C TYR A 587 33.42 -40.85 -5.08
N ILE A 588 34.23 -40.66 -6.10
CA ILE A 588 34.16 -39.53 -7.03
C ILE A 588 33.82 -40.08 -8.41
N TYR A 589 32.93 -39.37 -9.10
CA TYR A 589 32.53 -39.63 -10.48
C TYR A 589 32.88 -38.42 -11.32
N VAL A 590 33.45 -38.67 -12.50
CA VAL A 590 33.66 -37.68 -13.55
C VAL A 590 32.98 -38.22 -14.82
N ILE A 591 32.10 -37.42 -15.42
CA ILE A 591 31.32 -37.80 -16.60
C ILE A 591 31.36 -36.68 -17.64
N ASP A 592 31.11 -36.99 -18.90
CA ASP A 592 31.02 -35.97 -19.95
C ASP A 592 29.67 -35.21 -19.95
N ALA A 593 29.54 -34.23 -20.84
CA ALA A 593 28.32 -33.42 -20.96
C ALA A 593 27.05 -34.26 -21.25
N ALA A 594 27.21 -35.35 -22.02
CA ALA A 594 26.14 -36.28 -22.40
C ALA A 594 25.81 -37.31 -21.30
N GLY A 595 26.59 -37.33 -20.20
CA GLY A 595 26.39 -38.20 -19.06
C GLY A 595 27.15 -39.53 -19.15
N ASN A 596 28.03 -39.70 -20.14
CA ASN A 596 28.85 -40.90 -20.24
C ASN A 596 29.99 -40.82 -19.24
N ALA A 597 30.16 -41.88 -18.46
CA ALA A 597 31.14 -41.89 -17.40
C ALA A 597 32.53 -42.34 -17.89
N THR A 598 33.59 -41.77 -17.31
CA THR A 598 34.98 -42.06 -17.68
C THR A 598 35.68 -42.93 -16.65
N SER A 599 36.67 -43.71 -17.10
CA SER A 599 37.60 -44.48 -16.26
C SER A 599 39.04 -43.94 -16.33
N SER A 600 39.26 -42.78 -16.97
CA SER A 600 40.60 -42.19 -17.13
C SER A 600 41.13 -41.60 -15.83
N ALA A 601 42.13 -42.24 -15.23
CA ALA A 601 42.83 -41.76 -14.03
C ALA A 601 43.27 -40.29 -14.14
N THR A 602 43.69 -39.85 -15.32
CA THR A 602 44.11 -38.48 -15.60
C THR A 602 42.99 -37.47 -15.36
N LEU A 603 41.76 -37.78 -15.77
CA LEU A 603 40.59 -36.90 -15.56
C LEU A 603 40.22 -36.79 -14.08
N TYR A 604 40.33 -37.89 -13.33
CA TYR A 604 40.11 -37.89 -11.88
C TYR A 604 41.21 -37.16 -11.12
N ASN A 605 42.43 -37.09 -11.65
CA ASN A 605 43.52 -36.30 -11.07
C ASN A 605 43.36 -34.79 -11.23
N TYR A 606 42.38 -34.34 -12.03
CA TYR A 606 41.94 -32.95 -12.05
C TYR A 606 40.97 -32.61 -10.91
N VAL A 607 40.48 -33.60 -10.16
CA VAL A 607 39.72 -33.42 -8.92
C VAL A 607 40.64 -33.74 -7.75
N LYS A 608 41.09 -32.70 -7.05
CA LYS A 608 42.15 -32.75 -6.03
C LYS A 608 41.61 -32.48 -4.64
N ASN A 609 42.43 -32.72 -3.62
CA ASN A 609 42.15 -32.41 -2.21
C ASN A 609 40.76 -32.86 -1.74
N VAL A 610 40.37 -34.07 -2.15
CA VAL A 610 39.05 -34.64 -1.84
C VAL A 610 38.96 -34.89 -0.34
N LYS A 611 38.01 -34.24 0.32
CA LYS A 611 37.83 -34.30 1.79
C LYS A 611 36.37 -34.17 2.19
N ILE A 612 36.06 -34.55 3.43
CA ILE A 612 34.78 -34.25 4.07
C ILE A 612 35.03 -33.27 5.20
N VAL A 613 34.28 -32.18 5.20
CA VAL A 613 34.30 -31.17 6.27
C VAL A 613 33.01 -31.21 7.06
N ASP A 614 33.12 -30.86 8.33
CA ASP A 614 32.02 -30.73 9.27
C ASP A 614 31.52 -29.29 9.32
N LEU A 615 30.32 -29.07 8.80
CA LEU A 615 29.74 -27.72 8.69
C LEU A 615 29.31 -27.18 10.05
N ASP A 616 29.06 -28.05 11.03
CA ASP A 616 28.68 -27.67 12.40
C ASP A 616 29.91 -27.34 13.27
N ASN A 617 31.13 -27.61 12.78
CA ASN A 617 32.39 -27.35 13.48
C ASN A 617 33.35 -26.52 12.63
N SER A 618 32.93 -25.31 12.23
CA SER A 618 33.78 -24.33 11.52
C SER A 618 34.46 -24.88 10.26
N ASN A 619 33.78 -25.78 9.53
CA ASN A 619 34.31 -26.46 8.34
C ASN A 619 35.59 -27.26 8.60
N ALA A 620 35.75 -27.80 9.82
CA ALA A 620 36.88 -28.67 10.16
C ALA A 620 36.86 -29.94 9.27
N THR A 621 38.01 -30.28 8.69
CA THR A 621 38.17 -31.53 7.94
C THR A 621 38.05 -32.73 8.89
N VAL A 622 37.13 -33.64 8.62
CA VAL A 622 36.89 -34.87 9.41
C VAL A 622 37.27 -36.15 8.67
N VAL A 623 37.40 -36.10 7.33
CA VAL A 623 37.86 -37.21 6.49
C VAL A 623 38.75 -36.67 5.37
N GLY A 624 39.90 -37.32 5.13
CA GLY A 624 40.90 -36.85 4.14
C GLY A 624 41.80 -35.73 4.69
N PRO A 625 42.44 -34.90 3.83
CA PRO A 625 42.28 -34.81 2.38
C PRO A 625 43.08 -35.85 1.58
N GLU A 626 42.54 -36.23 0.43
CA GLU A 626 43.26 -36.99 -0.60
C GLU A 626 43.72 -36.05 -1.73
N ALA A 627 45.02 -36.02 -2.00
CA ALA A 627 45.62 -35.09 -2.95
C ALA A 627 45.18 -35.38 -4.40
N ALA A 628 45.08 -36.65 -4.80
CA ALA A 628 44.72 -37.04 -6.17
C ALA A 628 44.02 -38.41 -6.20
N ILE A 629 42.69 -38.40 -6.32
CA ILE A 629 41.89 -39.64 -6.20
C ILE A 629 42.08 -40.61 -7.37
N GLY A 630 42.48 -40.12 -8.56
CA GLY A 630 42.78 -40.95 -9.72
C GLY A 630 44.06 -41.79 -9.57
N THR A 631 45.02 -41.35 -8.74
CA THR A 631 46.27 -42.08 -8.46
C THR A 631 46.19 -42.90 -7.18
N ASN A 632 45.58 -42.35 -6.13
CA ASN A 632 45.59 -42.94 -4.79
C ASN A 632 44.27 -43.61 -4.38
N GLY A 633 43.26 -43.58 -5.26
CA GLY A 633 42.01 -44.31 -5.13
C GLY A 633 42.02 -45.63 -5.90
N THR A 634 40.99 -46.45 -5.66
CA THR A 634 40.74 -47.69 -6.39
C THR A 634 39.68 -47.43 -7.46
N ALA A 635 39.94 -47.85 -8.70
CA ALA A 635 38.98 -47.77 -9.79
C ALA A 635 37.84 -48.78 -9.58
N ASP A 636 36.60 -48.35 -9.80
CA ASP A 636 35.37 -49.17 -9.72
C ASP A 636 34.44 -48.78 -10.86
N GLY A 637 34.50 -49.55 -11.95
CA GLY A 637 33.83 -49.24 -13.20
C GLY A 637 34.18 -47.84 -13.70
N ASN A 638 33.19 -46.94 -13.69
CA ASN A 638 33.33 -45.57 -14.17
C ASN A 638 33.47 -44.55 -13.02
N SER A 639 34.14 -44.94 -11.93
CA SER A 639 34.37 -44.11 -10.75
C SER A 639 35.68 -44.47 -10.05
N TYR A 640 36.16 -43.57 -9.20
CA TYR A 640 37.28 -43.83 -8.30
C TYR A 640 36.81 -43.66 -6.86
N PHE A 641 37.18 -44.61 -5.99
CA PHE A 641 36.87 -44.51 -4.56
C PHE A 641 38.10 -44.63 -3.68
N LYS A 642 38.00 -44.08 -2.48
CA LYS A 642 38.95 -44.34 -1.39
C LYS A 642 38.20 -44.61 -0.10
N THR A 643 38.64 -45.62 0.64
CA THR A 643 38.19 -45.85 2.01
C THR A 643 39.12 -45.11 2.96
N PHE A 644 38.59 -44.09 3.61
CA PHE A 644 39.30 -43.34 4.63
C PHE A 644 39.03 -43.97 6.00
N THR A 645 40.05 -44.05 6.85
CA THR A 645 39.99 -44.63 8.21
C THR A 645 39.89 -43.57 9.30
N ASP A 646 39.72 -42.31 8.91
CA ASP A 646 39.50 -41.20 9.84
C ASP A 646 38.20 -41.44 10.60
N ALA A 647 38.26 -41.29 11.92
CA ALA A 647 37.12 -41.56 12.80
C ALA A 647 36.55 -40.27 13.38
N TYR A 648 35.22 -40.17 13.38
CA TYR A 648 34.49 -39.05 13.97
C TYR A 648 33.18 -39.54 14.60
N SER A 649 32.69 -38.83 15.63
CA SER A 649 31.54 -39.27 16.42
C SER A 649 30.33 -38.34 16.23
N ILE A 650 29.15 -38.93 16.38
CA ILE A 650 27.84 -38.27 16.41
C ILE A 650 27.18 -38.66 17.73
N ALA A 651 26.83 -37.66 18.55
CA ALA A 651 26.16 -37.89 19.82
C ALA A 651 24.71 -38.40 19.61
N ALA A 652 24.19 -39.12 20.61
CA ALA A 652 22.83 -39.66 20.57
C ALA A 652 21.78 -38.56 20.35
N GLY A 653 20.80 -38.82 19.47
CA GLY A 653 19.72 -37.90 19.13
C GLY A 653 20.19 -36.62 18.41
N LYS A 654 21.40 -36.60 17.84
CA LYS A 654 21.92 -35.44 17.09
C LYS A 654 22.02 -35.73 15.60
N THR A 655 21.82 -34.67 14.83
CA THR A 655 22.11 -34.61 13.39
C THR A 655 23.35 -33.74 13.21
N ARG A 656 24.32 -34.22 12.42
CA ARG A 656 25.47 -33.44 11.98
C ARG A 656 25.42 -33.18 10.48
N HIS A 657 25.94 -32.04 10.06
CA HIS A 657 26.00 -31.62 8.66
C HIS A 657 27.42 -31.66 8.14
N PHE A 658 27.58 -32.30 6.98
CA PHE A 658 28.87 -32.51 6.33
C PHE A 658 28.84 -32.01 4.89
N ALA A 659 30.01 -31.71 4.36
CA ALA A 659 30.20 -31.40 2.95
C ALA A 659 31.39 -32.19 2.37
N VAL A 660 31.20 -32.77 1.19
CA VAL A 660 32.29 -33.24 0.33
C VAL A 660 32.85 -32.05 -0.41
N VAL A 661 34.14 -31.82 -0.22
CA VAL A 661 34.87 -30.67 -0.74
C VAL A 661 36.02 -31.16 -1.60
N VAL A 662 36.19 -30.53 -2.77
CA VAL A 662 37.24 -30.82 -3.74
C VAL A 662 37.85 -29.54 -4.30
N ASP A 663 39.04 -29.66 -4.88
CA ASP A 663 39.65 -28.63 -5.71
C ASP A 663 39.56 -29.07 -7.17
N ILE A 664 39.28 -28.15 -8.08
CA ILE A 664 39.22 -28.42 -9.53
C ILE A 664 40.47 -27.85 -10.19
N ASP A 665 41.26 -28.68 -10.86
CA ASP A 665 42.51 -28.28 -11.51
C ASP A 665 42.28 -27.33 -12.70
N THR A 666 43.29 -26.51 -13.00
CA THR A 666 43.28 -25.61 -14.17
C THR A 666 43.16 -26.33 -15.51
N ASN A 667 43.56 -27.60 -15.59
CA ASN A 667 43.54 -28.39 -16.81
C ASN A 667 42.27 -29.26 -16.94
N ALA A 668 41.34 -29.18 -15.99
CA ALA A 668 40.06 -29.88 -16.09
C ALA A 668 39.33 -29.47 -17.39
N PRO A 669 38.87 -30.43 -18.22
CA PRO A 669 38.10 -30.10 -19.41
C PRO A 669 36.77 -29.41 -19.05
N THR A 670 36.39 -28.38 -19.81
CA THR A 670 35.09 -27.73 -19.67
C THR A 670 33.97 -28.69 -20.10
N SER A 671 32.75 -28.50 -19.59
CA SER A 671 31.55 -29.33 -19.79
C SER A 671 31.53 -30.72 -19.13
N MET A 672 32.65 -31.17 -18.55
CA MET A 672 32.67 -32.36 -17.70
C MET A 672 31.86 -32.13 -16.42
N LYS A 673 31.23 -33.15 -15.87
CA LYS A 673 30.51 -33.07 -14.59
C LYS A 673 31.19 -33.91 -13.53
N VAL A 674 31.25 -33.38 -12.31
CA VAL A 674 31.79 -34.05 -11.12
C VAL A 674 30.69 -34.21 -10.07
N TYR A 675 30.67 -35.35 -9.39
CA TYR A 675 29.84 -35.59 -8.21
C TYR A 675 30.43 -36.69 -7.34
N SER A 676 29.93 -36.82 -6.12
CA SER A 676 30.40 -37.81 -5.14
C SER A 676 29.31 -38.79 -4.71
N LYS A 677 29.73 -39.93 -4.17
CA LYS A 677 28.86 -40.84 -3.40
C LYS A 677 29.55 -41.23 -2.10
N VAL A 678 28.89 -41.00 -0.98
CA VAL A 678 29.31 -41.43 0.35
C VAL A 678 28.73 -42.82 0.62
N ASP A 679 29.55 -43.77 1.05
CA ASP A 679 29.18 -45.18 1.22
C ASP A 679 29.58 -45.70 2.61
N HIS A 680 28.57 -46.15 3.36
CA HIS A 680 28.65 -46.83 4.65
C HIS A 680 27.99 -48.23 4.61
N SER A 681 27.80 -48.81 3.43
CA SER A 681 27.18 -50.13 3.25
C SER A 681 28.07 -51.31 3.68
N VAL A 682 29.37 -51.06 3.86
CA VAL A 682 30.32 -52.09 4.31
C VAL A 682 30.17 -52.31 5.82
N ALA A 683 30.18 -53.57 6.24
CA ALA A 683 30.20 -53.93 7.65
C ALA A 683 31.45 -53.35 8.33
N SER A 684 31.32 -52.94 9.59
CA SER A 684 32.39 -52.32 10.39
C SER A 684 32.73 -50.84 10.10
N THR A 685 31.88 -50.13 9.35
CA THR A 685 32.07 -48.68 9.08
C THR A 685 31.61 -47.79 10.22
N VAL A 686 30.56 -48.16 10.95
CA VAL A 686 30.00 -47.39 12.07
C VAL A 686 29.84 -48.27 13.30
N LYS A 687 30.17 -47.75 14.47
CA LYS A 687 30.18 -48.48 15.74
C LYS A 687 29.36 -47.73 16.78
N TYR A 688 28.53 -48.43 17.54
CA TYR A 688 27.86 -47.88 18.70
C TYR A 688 28.85 -47.60 19.83
N ASP A 689 28.75 -46.44 20.46
CA ASP A 689 29.66 -46.02 21.53
C ASP A 689 29.32 -46.70 22.87
N ASP A 690 28.06 -47.09 23.08
CA ASP A 690 27.54 -47.63 24.34
C ASP A 690 27.88 -49.12 24.56
N ASN A 691 27.88 -49.93 23.50
CA ASN A 691 28.06 -51.38 23.56
C ASN A 691 29.23 -51.87 22.70
N SER A 692 29.91 -50.96 21.98
CA SER A 692 31.04 -51.28 21.13
C SER A 692 30.75 -52.34 20.04
N GLN A 693 29.50 -52.49 19.61
CA GLN A 693 29.13 -53.32 18.47
C GLN A 693 29.06 -52.49 17.18
N TYR A 694 29.31 -53.13 16.04
CA TYR A 694 29.15 -52.48 14.75
C TYR A 694 27.68 -52.36 14.38
N VAL A 695 27.31 -51.19 13.85
CA VAL A 695 25.97 -50.93 13.33
C VAL A 695 25.79 -51.79 12.08
N ALA A 696 24.68 -52.52 11.99
CA ALA A 696 24.35 -53.27 10.79
C ALA A 696 24.13 -52.32 9.60
N ALA A 697 24.61 -52.66 8.41
CA ALA A 697 24.44 -51.80 7.23
C ALA A 697 22.96 -51.58 6.84
N THR A 698 22.06 -52.49 7.25
CA THR A 698 20.60 -52.34 7.11
C THR A 698 19.99 -51.33 8.09
N ALA A 699 20.70 -51.04 9.18
CA ALA A 699 20.33 -50.01 10.16
C ALA A 699 20.87 -48.60 9.79
N ILE A 700 21.48 -48.45 8.60
CA ILE A 700 21.86 -47.14 8.03
C ILE A 700 20.99 -46.88 6.79
N VAL A 701 20.16 -45.83 6.81
CA VAL A 701 19.16 -45.60 5.75
C VAL A 701 19.23 -44.18 5.16
N PRO A 702 19.53 -44.02 3.86
CA PRO A 702 20.19 -45.02 3.01
C PRO A 702 21.63 -45.26 3.49
N ASN A 703 22.18 -46.44 3.22
CA ASN A 703 23.58 -46.78 3.55
C ASN A 703 24.58 -46.25 2.50
N THR A 704 24.09 -45.68 1.41
CA THR A 704 24.87 -44.94 0.41
C THR A 704 24.11 -43.69 -0.01
N LEU A 705 24.84 -42.62 -0.33
CA LEU A 705 24.24 -41.33 -0.68
C LEU A 705 25.01 -40.64 -1.81
N THR A 706 24.35 -40.49 -2.98
CA THR A 706 24.91 -39.83 -4.16
C THR A 706 24.54 -38.35 -4.21
N GLY A 707 25.52 -37.50 -4.49
CA GLY A 707 25.35 -36.05 -4.68
C GLY A 707 24.87 -35.67 -6.09
N ASN A 708 24.54 -34.39 -6.27
CA ASN A 708 24.13 -33.85 -7.56
C ASN A 708 25.34 -33.63 -8.48
N GLN A 709 25.10 -33.65 -9.80
CA GLN A 709 26.13 -33.40 -10.81
C GLN A 709 26.47 -31.91 -10.92
N MET A 710 27.76 -31.58 -10.77
CA MET A 710 28.29 -30.22 -10.91
C MET A 710 29.08 -30.10 -12.20
N THR A 711 28.73 -29.18 -13.09
CA THR A 711 29.39 -29.00 -14.40
C THR A 711 30.60 -28.10 -14.27
N ILE A 712 31.78 -28.60 -14.63
CA ILE A 712 33.00 -27.81 -14.72
C ILE A 712 32.87 -26.87 -15.92
N SER A 713 32.96 -25.58 -15.66
CA SER A 713 32.86 -24.52 -16.65
C SER A 713 34.03 -23.56 -16.47
N GLY A 714 34.53 -22.99 -17.57
CA GLY A 714 35.49 -21.90 -17.51
C GLY A 714 34.83 -20.61 -17.03
N ALA A 715 35.64 -19.66 -16.58
CA ALA A 715 35.20 -18.27 -16.53
C ALA A 715 34.90 -17.82 -17.95
N GLN A 716 33.76 -17.15 -18.14
CA GLN A 716 33.30 -16.70 -19.45
C GLN A 716 32.80 -15.26 -19.37
N ILE A 717 32.92 -14.55 -20.48
CA ILE A 717 32.33 -13.24 -20.68
C ILE A 717 31.60 -13.24 -22.03
N THR A 718 30.43 -12.61 -22.04
CA THR A 718 29.69 -12.30 -23.27
C THR A 718 29.50 -10.79 -23.33
N VAL A 719 29.90 -10.17 -24.45
CA VAL A 719 29.70 -8.75 -24.69
C VAL A 719 28.76 -8.60 -25.88
N SER A 720 27.67 -7.87 -25.71
CA SER A 720 26.69 -7.64 -26.78
C SER A 720 26.34 -6.17 -26.92
N ARG A 721 25.85 -5.79 -28.10
CA ARG A 721 25.39 -4.41 -28.34
C ARG A 721 24.10 -4.14 -27.58
N ALA A 722 24.07 -3.03 -26.85
CA ALA A 722 22.89 -2.55 -26.13
C ALA A 722 22.28 -1.32 -26.81
N THR A 723 20.94 -1.22 -26.80
CA THR A 723 20.20 -0.03 -27.23
C THR A 723 19.40 0.54 -26.04
N PRO A 724 19.29 1.87 -25.88
CA PRO A 724 20.01 2.96 -26.59
C PRO A 724 21.54 2.95 -26.30
N PRO A 725 22.39 3.60 -27.13
CA PRO A 725 22.08 4.63 -28.15
C PRO A 725 21.72 4.11 -29.56
N ALA A 726 21.19 5.01 -30.41
CA ALA A 726 20.88 4.79 -31.82
C ALA A 726 21.51 5.90 -32.68
N SER A 727 21.61 5.69 -33.99
CA SER A 727 22.16 6.69 -34.92
C SER A 727 21.38 8.00 -34.85
N ALA A 728 22.09 9.13 -34.83
CA ALA A 728 21.48 10.44 -34.62
C ALA A 728 22.26 11.56 -35.32
N THR A 729 21.55 12.63 -35.70
CA THR A 729 22.17 13.88 -36.13
C THR A 729 22.34 14.80 -34.92
N VAL A 730 23.56 15.27 -34.74
CA VAL A 730 24.01 16.02 -33.58
C VAL A 730 24.86 17.20 -34.05
N VAL A 731 25.12 18.16 -33.16
CA VAL A 731 25.94 19.33 -33.50
C VAL A 731 27.34 19.21 -32.89
N LYS A 732 28.30 19.85 -33.55
CA LYS A 732 29.66 20.04 -33.04
C LYS A 732 29.65 20.67 -31.63
N GLY A 733 30.68 20.40 -30.83
CA GLY A 733 30.78 20.89 -29.45
C GLY A 733 29.88 20.20 -28.41
N SER A 734 28.92 19.37 -28.83
CA SER A 734 28.03 18.64 -27.92
C SER A 734 28.63 17.32 -27.39
N THR A 735 28.01 16.75 -26.35
CA THR A 735 28.32 15.42 -25.82
C THR A 735 27.23 14.42 -26.20
N GLN A 736 27.60 13.23 -26.70
CA GLN A 736 26.64 12.27 -27.28
C GLN A 736 27.01 10.82 -26.99
N ASN A 737 26.00 10.00 -26.67
CA ASN A 737 26.16 8.56 -26.50
C ASN A 737 26.38 7.90 -27.87
N ALA A 738 27.46 7.13 -28.02
CA ALA A 738 27.87 6.57 -29.31
C ALA A 738 27.88 5.04 -29.37
N LEU A 739 28.03 4.34 -28.23
CA LEU A 739 27.95 2.88 -28.17
C LEU A 739 27.45 2.41 -26.81
N GLY A 740 26.52 1.45 -26.79
CA GLY A 740 26.11 0.73 -25.60
C GLY A 740 26.62 -0.71 -25.65
N MET A 741 27.25 -1.18 -24.57
CA MET A 741 27.81 -2.52 -24.42
C MET A 741 27.16 -3.19 -23.22
N LEU A 742 26.45 -4.30 -23.43
CA LEU A 742 25.96 -5.17 -22.37
C LEU A 742 26.99 -6.27 -22.13
N ILE A 743 27.60 -6.25 -20.96
CA ILE A 743 28.65 -7.17 -20.53
C ILE A 743 28.05 -8.15 -19.54
N THR A 744 28.11 -9.44 -19.83
CA THR A 744 27.54 -10.51 -19.00
C THR A 744 28.65 -11.46 -18.56
N ALA A 745 28.75 -11.67 -17.25
CA ALA A 745 29.64 -12.68 -16.69
C ALA A 745 28.97 -14.06 -16.75
N GLY A 746 29.76 -15.10 -17.05
CA GLY A 746 29.31 -16.48 -16.92
C GLY A 746 28.88 -16.80 -15.48
N THR A 747 28.13 -17.89 -15.29
CA THR A 747 27.59 -18.28 -13.98
C THR A 747 28.65 -18.86 -13.03
N SER A 748 29.84 -19.18 -13.54
CA SER A 748 30.88 -19.90 -12.79
C SER A 748 31.73 -18.98 -11.92
N ASP A 749 32.06 -17.79 -12.43
CA ASP A 749 33.04 -16.89 -11.83
C ASP A 749 32.63 -15.43 -12.03
N ALA A 750 32.83 -14.60 -11.01
CA ALA A 750 32.80 -13.16 -11.15
C ALA A 750 34.03 -12.69 -11.95
N ILE A 751 33.83 -11.69 -12.79
CA ILE A 751 34.87 -11.16 -13.68
C ILE A 751 35.20 -9.71 -13.34
N LYS A 752 36.41 -9.29 -13.70
CA LYS A 752 36.90 -7.93 -13.59
C LYS A 752 37.55 -7.53 -14.91
N ILE A 753 37.06 -6.45 -15.49
CA ILE A 753 37.61 -5.84 -16.71
C ILE A 753 38.74 -4.93 -16.26
N THR A 754 39.98 -5.33 -16.51
CA THR A 754 41.17 -4.56 -16.14
C THR A 754 41.48 -3.51 -17.18
N SER A 755 41.24 -3.83 -18.46
CA SER A 755 41.55 -2.96 -19.59
C SER A 755 40.49 -3.06 -20.69
N LEU A 756 40.22 -1.92 -21.33
CA LEU A 756 39.20 -1.76 -22.37
C LEU A 756 39.69 -0.76 -23.43
N LYS A 757 39.68 -1.18 -24.71
CA LYS A 757 40.00 -0.37 -25.89
C LYS A 757 38.71 -0.04 -26.63
N LEU A 758 38.43 1.23 -26.87
CA LEU A 758 37.34 1.65 -27.75
C LEU A 758 37.91 2.24 -29.03
N ARG A 759 37.47 1.72 -30.17
CA ARG A 759 37.84 2.19 -31.51
C ARG A 759 36.88 3.29 -31.95
N VAL A 760 37.40 4.44 -32.34
CA VAL A 760 36.63 5.60 -32.82
C VAL A 760 36.92 5.80 -34.30
N TYR A 761 35.87 5.64 -35.09
CA TYR A 761 35.89 5.84 -36.53
C TYR A 761 35.35 7.22 -36.86
N ALA A 762 35.98 7.90 -37.81
CA ALA A 762 35.45 9.13 -38.38
C ALA A 762 35.49 9.08 -39.91
N SER A 763 34.51 9.71 -40.55
CA SER A 763 34.47 9.85 -42.00
C SER A 763 33.94 11.22 -42.43
N THR A 764 34.37 11.64 -43.62
CA THR A 764 33.83 12.78 -44.36
C THR A 764 32.54 12.45 -45.12
N THR A 765 32.20 11.17 -45.26
CA THR A 765 30.95 10.68 -45.88
C THR A 765 30.14 9.84 -44.89
N ALA A 766 28.83 9.69 -45.13
CA ALA A 766 27.97 8.94 -44.24
C ALA A 766 28.40 7.46 -44.19
N PHE A 767 28.47 6.88 -43.00
CA PHE A 767 28.61 5.42 -42.90
C PHE A 767 27.33 4.78 -43.46
N GLY A 768 27.42 4.12 -44.62
CA GLY A 768 26.32 3.35 -45.20
C GLY A 768 26.09 2.03 -44.44
N SER A 769 25.67 0.96 -45.13
CA SER A 769 25.74 -0.43 -44.62
C SER A 769 27.19 -0.94 -44.46
N ILE A 770 28.14 -0.03 -44.36
CA ILE A 770 29.57 -0.25 -44.36
C ILE A 770 29.97 -0.90 -43.04
N SER A 771 30.60 -2.07 -43.11
CA SER A 771 31.23 -2.73 -41.96
C SER A 771 32.40 -1.90 -41.43
N ALA A 772 32.82 -2.13 -40.19
CA ALA A 772 33.96 -1.45 -39.57
C ALA A 772 35.28 -1.54 -40.39
N SER A 773 35.36 -2.46 -41.36
CA SER A 773 36.47 -2.63 -42.30
C SER A 773 36.56 -1.59 -43.43
N GLU A 774 35.51 -0.80 -43.67
CA GLU A 774 35.50 0.25 -44.71
C GLU A 774 35.25 1.66 -44.15
N ALA A 775 35.05 1.79 -42.82
CA ALA A 775 34.96 3.07 -42.12
C ALA A 775 36.36 3.68 -41.83
N GLY A 776 36.48 5.01 -41.72
CA GLY A 776 37.72 5.64 -41.20
C GLY A 776 38.54 6.53 -42.15
N ASP A 777 37.93 7.19 -43.15
CA ASP A 777 38.66 8.01 -44.12
C ASP A 777 39.24 9.33 -43.56
N THR A 778 38.94 9.68 -42.31
CA THR A 778 39.46 10.90 -41.68
C THR A 778 39.89 10.66 -40.23
N ALA A 779 40.81 11.50 -39.75
CA ALA A 779 41.31 11.41 -38.39
C ALA A 779 40.21 11.74 -37.37
N ALA A 780 39.88 10.81 -36.47
CA ALA A 780 38.76 10.98 -35.56
C ALA A 780 38.96 12.10 -34.54
N ASN A 781 40.21 12.43 -34.18
CA ASN A 781 40.53 13.57 -33.31
C ASN A 781 40.26 14.96 -33.94
N THR A 782 39.89 15.01 -35.22
CA THR A 782 39.36 16.21 -35.88
C THR A 782 37.89 16.45 -35.58
N THR A 783 37.16 15.41 -35.14
CA THR A 783 35.71 15.44 -34.86
C THR A 783 35.38 15.18 -33.40
N VAL A 784 36.23 14.42 -32.68
CA VAL A 784 36.02 14.02 -31.29
C VAL A 784 37.17 14.55 -30.42
N ASN A 785 36.84 15.20 -29.31
CA ASN A 785 37.78 15.64 -28.29
C ASN A 785 37.99 14.55 -27.23
N THR A 786 36.91 14.02 -26.66
CA THR A 786 36.97 13.09 -25.53
C THR A 786 36.12 11.85 -25.77
N VAL A 787 36.52 10.74 -25.15
CA VAL A 787 35.75 9.52 -25.06
C VAL A 787 35.65 9.15 -23.58
N ALA A 788 34.44 9.20 -23.06
CA ALA A 788 34.10 8.85 -21.69
C ALA A 788 33.33 7.52 -21.66
N LEU A 789 33.53 6.75 -20.59
CA LEU A 789 32.81 5.51 -20.36
C LEU A 789 31.95 5.65 -19.11
N TYR A 790 30.66 5.37 -19.23
CA TYR A 790 29.70 5.42 -18.12
C TYR A 790 29.13 4.03 -17.86
N GLU A 791 28.77 3.75 -16.60
CA GLU A 791 27.74 2.73 -16.32
C GLU A 791 26.36 3.35 -16.60
N ASP A 792 25.43 2.57 -17.18
CA ASP A 792 24.11 3.09 -17.58
C ASP A 792 23.38 3.74 -16.39
N GLY A 793 22.85 4.96 -16.60
CA GLY A 793 22.19 5.76 -15.56
C GLY A 793 23.11 6.52 -14.61
N ALA A 794 24.44 6.39 -14.70
CA ALA A 794 25.37 7.16 -13.88
C ALA A 794 25.54 8.61 -14.37
N SER A 795 25.64 9.56 -13.44
CA SER A 795 25.90 10.98 -13.75
C SER A 795 27.39 11.33 -13.88
N THR A 796 28.27 10.43 -13.46
CA THR A 796 29.74 10.59 -13.52
C THR A 796 30.37 9.46 -14.34
N PRO A 797 31.34 9.75 -15.22
CA PRO A 797 32.00 8.72 -15.99
C PRO A 797 32.88 7.85 -15.09
N LEU A 798 32.99 6.57 -15.42
CA LEU A 798 34.00 5.67 -14.87
C LEU A 798 35.41 6.18 -15.22
N VAL A 799 35.59 6.64 -16.46
CA VAL A 799 36.84 7.18 -16.97
C VAL A 799 36.58 8.06 -18.20
N THR A 800 37.41 9.09 -18.37
CA THR A 800 37.41 9.97 -19.55
C THR A 800 38.83 10.09 -20.09
N LYS A 801 39.00 9.99 -21.41
CA LYS A 801 40.29 10.20 -22.10
C LYS A 801 40.11 11.17 -23.26
N ASN A 802 41.14 11.99 -23.52
CA ASN A 802 41.21 12.79 -24.74
C ASN A 802 41.63 11.90 -25.91
N LEU A 803 40.99 12.08 -27.06
CA LEU A 803 41.37 11.39 -28.29
C LEU A 803 42.58 12.05 -28.98
N SER A 804 42.89 13.31 -28.63
CA SER A 804 44.01 14.08 -29.19
C SER A 804 45.39 13.51 -28.88
N ASP A 805 45.51 12.74 -27.79
CA ASP A 805 46.79 12.31 -27.23
C ASP A 805 47.20 10.91 -27.72
N LEU A 806 46.52 10.39 -28.75
CA LEU A 806 46.55 8.97 -29.14
C LEU A 806 46.79 8.79 -30.64
N SER A 807 47.35 7.62 -31.00
CA SER A 807 47.67 7.24 -32.37
C SER A 807 46.53 6.45 -33.03
N GLY A 808 46.35 6.65 -34.33
CA GLY A 808 45.38 5.93 -35.14
C GLY A 808 45.82 5.87 -36.60
N THR A 809 45.14 5.06 -37.40
CA THR A 809 45.35 4.98 -38.85
C THR A 809 44.18 5.64 -39.59
N ILE A 810 44.47 6.24 -40.74
CA ILE A 810 43.47 6.86 -41.63
C ILE A 810 43.38 6.01 -42.90
N GLY A 811 42.17 5.75 -43.38
CA GLY A 811 41.91 4.92 -44.57
C GLY A 811 40.80 3.90 -44.33
N SER A 812 40.57 2.99 -45.29
CA SER A 812 39.59 1.90 -45.15
C SER A 812 39.91 1.05 -43.92
N GLY A 813 39.00 1.02 -42.94
CA GLY A 813 39.18 0.29 -41.68
C GLY A 813 40.06 1.02 -40.65
N GLY A 814 40.46 2.26 -40.93
CA GLY A 814 41.27 3.08 -40.03
C GLY A 814 40.47 3.58 -38.82
N TYR A 815 41.08 3.58 -37.64
CA TYR A 815 40.47 4.12 -36.43
C TYR A 815 41.51 4.76 -35.53
N TYR A 816 41.03 5.70 -34.71
CA TYR A 816 41.72 6.12 -33.49
C TYR A 816 41.17 5.28 -32.35
N TYR A 817 41.86 5.21 -31.23
CA TYR A 817 41.34 4.46 -30.09
C TYR A 817 41.62 5.18 -28.78
N VAL A 818 40.85 4.83 -27.75
CA VAL A 818 41.15 5.11 -26.35
C VAL A 818 41.36 3.78 -25.62
N GLN A 819 42.43 3.68 -24.84
CA GLN A 819 42.70 2.53 -23.97
C GLN A 819 42.54 2.94 -22.51
N TYR A 820 41.79 2.15 -21.75
CA TYR A 820 41.58 2.32 -20.32
C TYR A 820 42.31 1.22 -19.53
N SER A 821 43.64 1.33 -19.38
CA SER A 821 44.51 0.27 -18.82
C SER A 821 44.37 -0.04 -17.31
N SER A 822 43.41 0.55 -16.61
CA SER A 822 43.22 0.38 -15.15
C SER A 822 41.76 0.57 -14.74
N LEU A 823 40.83 0.06 -15.57
CA LEU A 823 39.40 0.24 -15.36
C LEU A 823 38.91 -0.47 -14.09
N ASN A 824 39.41 -1.69 -13.84
CA ASN A 824 39.08 -2.53 -12.68
C ASN A 824 37.57 -2.70 -12.42
N TYR A 825 36.76 -2.76 -13.49
CA TYR A 825 35.32 -2.82 -13.39
C TYR A 825 34.83 -4.25 -13.18
N SER A 826 34.11 -4.51 -12.08
CA SER A 826 33.70 -5.86 -11.69
C SER A 826 32.26 -6.17 -12.07
N VAL A 827 32.01 -7.41 -12.50
CA VAL A 827 30.68 -7.97 -12.78
C VAL A 827 30.58 -9.30 -12.03
N ALA A 828 29.57 -9.46 -11.18
CA ALA A 828 29.39 -10.69 -10.41
C ALA A 828 29.00 -11.87 -11.31
N ALA A 829 29.23 -13.10 -10.84
CA ALA A 829 28.90 -14.31 -11.60
C ALA A 829 27.41 -14.34 -11.96
N GLY A 830 27.09 -14.54 -13.24
CA GLY A 830 25.72 -14.55 -13.75
C GLY A 830 25.06 -13.18 -13.93
N ASP A 831 25.72 -12.07 -13.57
CA ASP A 831 25.19 -10.72 -13.73
C ASP A 831 25.50 -10.12 -15.11
N SER A 832 24.66 -9.17 -15.54
CA SER A 832 24.88 -8.33 -16.71
C SER A 832 24.95 -6.85 -16.33
N LYS A 833 25.89 -6.11 -16.93
CA LYS A 833 26.09 -4.67 -16.74
C LYS A 833 26.17 -3.95 -18.07
N LYS A 834 25.52 -2.79 -18.18
CA LYS A 834 25.56 -1.95 -19.39
C LYS A 834 26.53 -0.80 -19.21
N LEU A 835 27.53 -0.74 -20.08
CA LEU A 835 28.46 0.38 -20.20
C LEU A 835 28.13 1.19 -21.47
N VAL A 836 28.25 2.50 -21.39
CA VAL A 836 27.94 3.43 -22.48
C VAL A 836 29.17 4.28 -22.78
N ALA A 837 29.64 4.21 -24.03
CA ALA A 837 30.66 5.12 -24.56
C ALA A 837 30.01 6.44 -24.99
N VAL A 838 30.56 7.54 -24.50
CA VAL A 838 30.05 8.89 -24.67
C VAL A 838 31.15 9.77 -25.27
N LEU A 839 30.86 10.39 -26.41
CA LEU A 839 31.79 11.23 -27.15
C LEU A 839 31.59 12.70 -26.78
N GLY A 840 32.67 13.41 -26.46
CA GLY A 840 32.70 14.87 -26.51
C GLY A 840 33.14 15.32 -27.90
N LEU A 841 32.24 15.93 -28.65
CA LEU A 841 32.47 16.33 -30.03
C LEU A 841 33.23 17.66 -30.09
N LYS A 842 34.09 17.80 -31.09
CA LYS A 842 34.94 18.98 -31.27
C LYS A 842 34.09 20.17 -31.72
N ASP A 843 34.35 21.35 -31.17
CA ASP A 843 33.67 22.61 -31.50
C ASP A 843 34.32 23.34 -32.69
N SER A 844 35.60 23.06 -32.96
CA SER A 844 36.39 23.65 -34.05
C SER A 844 36.08 23.11 -35.45
N MET A 845 35.03 22.29 -35.61
CA MET A 845 34.67 21.72 -36.90
C MET A 845 34.11 22.74 -37.88
N THR A 846 34.48 22.59 -39.16
CA THR A 846 34.08 23.49 -40.26
C THR A 846 33.16 22.85 -41.29
N ALA A 847 32.94 21.53 -41.24
CA ALA A 847 32.05 20.81 -42.13
C ALA A 847 31.45 19.59 -41.43
N THR A 848 30.34 19.05 -41.95
CA THR A 848 29.67 17.85 -41.42
C THR A 848 30.60 16.65 -41.46
N ARG A 849 30.61 15.86 -40.39
CA ARG A 849 31.41 14.64 -40.22
C ARG A 849 30.54 13.52 -39.66
N TYR A 850 31.00 12.29 -39.82
CA TYR A 850 30.32 11.11 -39.31
C TYR A 850 31.24 10.39 -38.35
N VAL A 851 30.77 10.05 -37.15
CA VAL A 851 31.56 9.30 -36.15
C VAL A 851 30.83 8.09 -35.62
N ALA A 852 31.59 7.06 -35.29
CA ALA A 852 31.08 5.82 -34.72
C ALA A 852 32.10 5.26 -33.71
N VAL A 853 31.61 4.49 -32.75
CA VAL A 853 32.45 3.78 -31.78
C VAL A 853 32.24 2.29 -31.93
N GLY A 854 33.33 1.54 -31.94
CA GLY A 854 33.35 0.09 -32.00
C GLY A 854 34.30 -0.53 -31.00
N ILE A 855 34.16 -1.83 -30.84
CA ILE A 855 35.03 -2.66 -30.02
C ILE A 855 35.03 -4.07 -30.57
N ASP A 856 36.20 -4.70 -30.55
CA ASP A 856 36.36 -6.12 -30.73
C ASP A 856 36.73 -6.77 -29.39
N PRO A 857 35.75 -7.27 -28.62
CA PRO A 857 36.00 -7.73 -27.25
C PRO A 857 37.12 -8.77 -27.12
N ASP A 858 37.40 -9.55 -28.15
CA ASP A 858 38.47 -10.55 -28.17
C ASP A 858 39.88 -9.91 -28.15
N ASP A 859 40.06 -8.76 -28.80
CA ASP A 859 41.34 -8.05 -28.95
C ASP A 859 41.44 -6.75 -28.13
N ASP A 860 40.29 -6.25 -27.66
CA ASP A 860 40.14 -4.92 -27.09
C ASP A 860 39.80 -4.94 -25.61
N MET A 861 39.56 -6.10 -25.01
CA MET A 861 39.27 -6.23 -23.58
C MET A 861 40.21 -7.21 -22.90
N ASP A 862 40.82 -6.75 -21.81
CA ASP A 862 41.49 -7.64 -20.87
C ASP A 862 40.55 -7.88 -19.69
N VAL A 863 40.22 -9.15 -19.48
CA VAL A 863 39.29 -9.58 -18.44
C VAL A 863 39.97 -10.64 -17.61
N GLU A 864 39.86 -10.52 -16.30
CA GLU A 864 40.34 -11.51 -15.36
C GLU A 864 39.22 -11.95 -14.41
N THR A 865 39.38 -13.11 -13.82
CA THR A 865 38.52 -13.57 -12.72
C THR A 865 38.78 -12.73 -11.47
N GLN A 866 37.72 -12.37 -10.75
CA GLN A 866 37.82 -11.42 -9.64
C GLN A 866 38.59 -12.01 -8.43
N ALA A 867 38.47 -13.32 -8.21
CA ALA A 867 39.01 -13.98 -7.02
C ALA A 867 40.55 -14.09 -7.04
N ASP A 868 41.15 -14.30 -8.21
CA ASP A 868 42.58 -14.65 -8.32
C ASP A 868 43.30 -14.06 -9.54
N GLY A 869 42.64 -13.19 -10.32
CA GLY A 869 43.30 -12.40 -11.36
C GLY A 869 43.72 -13.21 -12.59
N ARG A 870 43.09 -14.36 -12.85
CA ARG A 870 43.40 -15.16 -14.05
C ARG A 870 42.68 -14.62 -15.27
N ALA A 871 43.39 -14.51 -16.38
CA ALA A 871 42.83 -14.09 -17.67
C ALA A 871 41.65 -14.99 -18.09
N VAL A 872 40.56 -14.36 -18.53
CA VAL A 872 39.37 -15.02 -19.08
C VAL A 872 39.59 -15.19 -20.59
N THR A 873 39.91 -16.40 -21.04
CA THR A 873 40.23 -16.69 -22.45
C THR A 873 39.02 -17.13 -23.28
N GLU A 874 37.87 -17.39 -22.65
CA GLU A 874 36.63 -17.79 -23.32
C GLU A 874 35.69 -16.58 -23.45
N ASN A 875 36.02 -15.68 -24.38
CA ASN A 875 35.10 -14.64 -24.83
C ASN A 875 34.24 -15.20 -25.98
N THR A 876 32.93 -15.03 -25.88
CA THR A 876 31.97 -15.69 -26.78
C THR A 876 31.52 -14.83 -27.96
N THR A 877 32.05 -13.60 -28.06
CA THR A 877 31.53 -12.60 -28.99
C THR A 877 32.65 -11.86 -29.70
N SER A 878 32.89 -12.24 -30.96
CA SER A 878 33.68 -11.46 -31.91
C SER A 878 32.93 -10.16 -32.24
N ASN A 879 33.66 -9.04 -32.29
CA ASN A 879 33.23 -7.68 -32.69
C ASN A 879 31.71 -7.41 -32.69
N ILE A 880 31.22 -6.73 -31.63
CA ILE A 880 29.80 -6.42 -31.43
C ILE A 880 29.20 -5.45 -32.47
N ASN A 881 30.01 -4.91 -33.39
CA ASN A 881 29.62 -3.98 -34.45
C ASN A 881 30.09 -4.41 -35.86
N ALA A 882 30.44 -5.68 -36.08
CA ALA A 882 31.03 -6.13 -37.35
C ALA A 882 30.19 -5.82 -38.61
N SER A 883 28.86 -5.76 -38.49
CA SER A 883 27.93 -5.60 -39.63
C SER A 883 27.18 -4.26 -39.71
N SER A 884 27.13 -3.46 -38.64
CA SER A 884 26.47 -2.14 -38.64
C SER A 884 26.92 -1.27 -37.47
N LEU A 885 27.46 -0.08 -37.76
CA LEU A 885 27.87 0.88 -36.76
C LEU A 885 26.71 1.79 -36.34
N ILE A 886 26.65 2.16 -35.05
CA ILE A 886 25.85 3.30 -34.61
C ILE A 886 26.59 4.57 -35.05
N SER A 887 25.98 5.33 -35.96
CA SER A 887 26.59 6.51 -36.57
C SER A 887 25.98 7.79 -36.01
N LEU A 888 26.85 8.70 -35.59
CA LEU A 888 26.49 10.09 -35.33
C LEU A 888 26.84 10.95 -36.55
N THR A 889 25.86 11.65 -37.09
CA THR A 889 26.06 12.71 -38.09
C THR A 889 26.29 14.01 -37.35
N VAL A 890 27.53 14.49 -37.30
CA VAL A 890 27.91 15.70 -36.59
C VAL A 890 27.92 16.89 -37.54
N THR A 891 26.92 17.74 -37.41
CA THR A 891 26.73 18.96 -38.21
C THR A 891 27.45 20.16 -37.60
N THR A 892 27.62 21.23 -38.39
CA THR A 892 28.31 22.45 -37.95
C THR A 892 27.46 23.37 -37.06
N GLY A 893 26.15 23.14 -36.99
CA GLY A 893 25.22 23.87 -36.12
C GLY A 893 23.78 23.41 -36.38
N GLY A 894 22.88 23.72 -35.44
CA GLY A 894 21.44 23.49 -35.57
C GLY A 894 20.75 24.54 -36.43
N SER A 895 19.42 24.54 -36.39
CA SER A 895 18.59 25.53 -37.08
C SER A 895 17.53 26.12 -36.15
N VAL A 896 17.02 27.30 -36.51
CA VAL A 896 15.89 27.96 -35.85
C VAL A 896 14.84 28.31 -36.89
N THR A 897 13.57 28.09 -36.55
CA THR A 897 12.42 28.54 -37.34
C THR A 897 11.66 29.61 -36.56
N VAL A 898 11.10 30.60 -37.26
CA VAL A 898 10.31 31.68 -36.65
C VAL A 898 8.92 31.72 -37.30
N ALA A 899 7.88 31.80 -36.48
CA ALA A 899 6.52 31.95 -36.94
C ALA A 899 5.76 32.97 -36.08
N VAL A 900 4.71 33.57 -36.63
CA VAL A 900 3.75 34.35 -35.82
C VAL A 900 2.95 33.40 -34.94
N ASP A 901 2.93 33.69 -33.64
CA ASP A 901 2.21 32.91 -32.65
C ASP A 901 0.72 33.28 -32.61
N GLY A 902 -0.15 32.31 -32.30
CA GLY A 902 -1.59 32.50 -32.22
C GLY A 902 -2.05 33.44 -31.09
N THR A 903 -1.17 33.78 -30.15
CA THR A 903 -1.41 34.82 -29.13
C THR A 903 -1.20 36.24 -29.64
N THR A 904 -0.79 36.42 -30.90
CA THR A 904 -0.72 37.75 -31.53
C THR A 904 -2.11 38.41 -31.51
N PRO A 905 -2.23 39.66 -31.02
CA PRO A 905 -3.52 40.35 -30.94
C PRO A 905 -4.22 40.50 -32.31
N LEU A 906 -5.56 40.46 -32.28
CA LEU A 906 -6.41 40.84 -33.40
C LEU A 906 -6.44 42.37 -33.56
N ALA A 907 -7.01 42.85 -34.67
CA ALA A 907 -7.13 44.27 -34.95
C ALA A 907 -7.99 44.96 -33.89
N ASP A 908 -7.45 45.99 -33.25
CA ASP A 908 -8.14 46.77 -32.23
C ASP A 908 -7.73 48.25 -32.32
N ILE A 909 -8.40 49.10 -31.54
CA ILE A 909 -8.01 50.50 -31.36
C ILE A 909 -7.01 50.61 -30.22
N SER A 910 -5.89 51.27 -30.54
CA SER A 910 -4.87 51.72 -29.59
C SER A 910 -5.06 53.20 -29.31
N VAL A 911 -5.27 53.53 -28.03
CA VAL A 911 -5.43 54.92 -27.61
C VAL A 911 -4.04 55.60 -27.62
N THR A 912 -3.94 56.78 -28.22
CA THR A 912 -2.71 57.58 -28.19
C THR A 912 -2.30 57.93 -26.75
N GLY A 913 -0.99 58.03 -26.48
CA GLY A 913 -0.48 58.35 -25.15
C GLY A 913 -0.73 57.30 -24.06
N SER A 914 -1.04 56.06 -24.43
CA SER A 914 -1.32 54.97 -23.48
C SER A 914 -0.18 54.77 -22.46
N SER A 915 -0.54 54.59 -21.18
CA SER A 915 0.42 54.41 -20.07
C SER A 915 1.04 53.01 -19.97
N ALA A 916 0.63 52.09 -20.84
CA ALA A 916 1.13 50.72 -20.92
C ALA A 916 1.41 50.36 -22.38
N PRO A 917 2.37 49.46 -22.66
CA PRO A 917 2.70 49.07 -24.02
C PRO A 917 1.55 48.25 -24.60
N VAL A 918 1.10 48.63 -25.79
CA VAL A 918 0.16 47.85 -26.59
C VAL A 918 0.94 46.70 -27.25
N SER A 919 0.43 45.48 -27.17
CA SER A 919 1.03 44.34 -27.87
C SER A 919 0.70 44.39 -29.36
N PHE A 920 1.67 44.13 -30.22
CA PHE A 920 1.53 44.15 -31.68
C PHE A 920 1.69 42.76 -32.29
N THR A 921 2.82 42.09 -32.03
CA THR A 921 3.11 40.77 -32.62
C THR A 921 3.82 39.88 -31.61
N THR A 922 3.41 38.62 -31.52
CA THR A 922 4.14 37.59 -30.77
C THR A 922 4.73 36.58 -31.74
N TYR A 923 6.03 36.29 -31.61
CA TYR A 923 6.74 35.31 -32.41
C TYR A 923 7.06 34.07 -31.62
N LYS A 924 6.90 32.91 -32.24
CA LYS A 924 7.36 31.61 -31.75
C LYS A 924 8.63 31.20 -32.49
N LEU A 925 9.73 31.14 -31.75
CA LEU A 925 11.03 30.69 -32.25
C LEU A 925 11.23 29.24 -31.82
N THR A 926 11.50 28.33 -32.76
CA THR A 926 11.68 26.89 -32.47
C THR A 926 13.06 26.45 -32.92
N SER A 927 13.83 25.88 -31.99
CA SER A 927 15.17 25.34 -32.28
C SER A 927 15.09 23.89 -32.76
N SER A 928 16.14 23.44 -33.44
CA SER A 928 16.37 22.05 -33.82
C SER A 928 17.84 21.69 -33.63
N GLN A 929 18.09 20.51 -33.07
CA GLN A 929 19.40 19.86 -32.83
C GLN A 929 20.27 20.48 -31.73
N GLU A 930 20.12 21.77 -31.43
CA GLU A 930 20.77 22.44 -30.30
C GLU A 930 19.90 23.57 -29.73
N ALA A 931 20.27 24.04 -28.53
CA ALA A 931 19.67 25.23 -27.94
C ALA A 931 20.28 26.48 -28.56
N PHE A 932 19.51 27.57 -28.61
CA PHE A 932 19.94 28.85 -29.17
C PHE A 932 19.65 30.00 -28.22
N THR A 933 20.52 31.01 -28.23
CA THR A 933 20.24 32.32 -27.65
C THR A 933 20.06 33.35 -28.76
N LEU A 934 18.91 34.02 -28.85
CA LEU A 934 18.71 35.16 -29.73
C LEU A 934 19.45 36.36 -29.15
N VAL A 935 20.48 36.81 -29.86
CA VAL A 935 21.42 37.85 -29.42
C VAL A 935 21.25 39.17 -30.18
N GLY A 936 20.59 39.16 -31.33
CA GLY A 936 20.28 40.36 -32.11
C GLY A 936 18.98 40.22 -32.89
N ALA A 937 18.28 41.33 -33.11
CA ALA A 937 17.07 41.40 -33.92
C ALA A 937 16.87 42.80 -34.51
N VAL A 938 16.20 42.90 -35.65
CA VAL A 938 15.74 44.17 -36.22
C VAL A 938 14.23 44.15 -36.29
N LEU A 939 13.61 45.18 -35.70
CA LEU A 939 12.18 45.43 -35.81
C LEU A 939 11.92 46.56 -36.79
N THR A 940 10.77 46.53 -37.45
CA THR A 940 10.32 47.58 -38.36
C THR A 940 8.85 47.91 -38.12
N THR A 941 8.46 49.14 -38.44
CA THR A 941 7.07 49.63 -38.42
C THR A 941 6.69 50.22 -39.76
N ASN A 942 5.41 50.14 -40.12
CA ASN A 942 4.89 50.88 -41.28
C ASN A 942 4.55 52.35 -40.95
N ASN A 943 4.43 52.71 -39.67
CA ASN A 943 4.09 54.05 -39.21
C ASN A 943 4.92 54.40 -37.97
N LYS A 944 6.04 55.10 -38.18
CA LYS A 944 6.96 55.50 -37.11
C LYS A 944 6.39 56.60 -36.23
N ALA A 945 5.69 57.57 -36.82
CA ALA A 945 5.22 58.77 -36.12
C ALA A 945 4.29 58.44 -34.95
N ASP A 946 3.52 57.35 -35.06
CA ASP A 946 2.60 56.90 -34.02
C ASP A 946 3.27 56.13 -32.88
N VAL A 947 4.54 55.74 -33.03
CA VAL A 947 5.26 54.90 -32.07
C VAL A 947 6.20 55.75 -31.23
N ASP A 948 6.01 55.75 -29.91
CA ASP A 948 6.92 56.38 -28.94
C ASP A 948 8.14 55.47 -28.70
N LYS A 949 7.90 54.33 -28.06
CA LYS A 949 8.94 53.37 -27.66
C LYS A 949 8.45 51.94 -27.85
N VAL A 950 9.33 51.06 -28.29
CA VAL A 950 9.06 49.63 -28.53
C VAL A 950 9.58 48.81 -27.35
N THR A 951 8.84 47.77 -26.97
CA THR A 951 9.20 46.82 -25.92
C THR A 951 9.30 45.40 -26.49
N LEU A 952 10.37 44.68 -26.18
CA LEU A 952 10.51 43.24 -26.45
C LEU A 952 10.47 42.49 -25.13
N THR A 953 9.59 41.51 -25.01
CA THR A 953 9.46 40.67 -23.81
C THR A 953 9.69 39.19 -24.16
N TYR A 954 10.57 38.52 -23.43
CA TYR A 954 10.97 37.12 -23.64
C TYR A 954 11.53 36.50 -22.35
N LYS A 955 11.86 35.20 -22.38
CA LYS A 955 12.56 34.52 -21.27
C LYS A 955 14.04 34.30 -21.60
N ASN A 956 14.92 34.54 -20.63
CA ASN A 956 16.34 34.22 -20.75
C ASN A 956 16.67 32.79 -20.28
N LYS A 957 17.94 32.41 -20.31
CA LYS A 957 18.41 31.04 -19.96
C LYS A 957 18.09 30.62 -18.52
N ALA A 958 17.96 31.58 -17.60
CA ALA A 958 17.54 31.32 -16.23
C ALA A 958 16.01 31.14 -16.08
N GLY A 959 15.24 31.31 -17.17
CA GLY A 959 13.78 31.27 -17.17
C GLY A 959 13.11 32.60 -16.76
N THR A 960 13.89 33.66 -16.52
CA THR A 960 13.40 34.97 -16.08
C THR A 960 12.82 35.76 -17.25
N THR A 961 11.66 36.39 -17.05
CA THR A 961 11.09 37.32 -18.03
C THR A 961 11.93 38.60 -18.10
N VAL A 962 12.47 38.89 -19.28
CA VAL A 962 13.24 40.09 -19.59
C VAL A 962 12.40 41.00 -20.47
N THR A 963 12.42 42.31 -20.20
CA THR A 963 11.85 43.33 -21.08
C THR A 963 12.96 44.29 -21.54
N LYS A 964 13.12 44.45 -22.84
CA LYS A 964 14.04 45.40 -23.48
C LYS A 964 13.24 46.51 -24.15
N GLU A 965 13.78 47.72 -24.11
CA GLU A 965 13.14 48.87 -24.72
C GLU A 965 14.05 49.49 -25.80
N GLY A 966 13.45 50.09 -26.82
CA GLY A 966 14.18 50.76 -27.89
C GLY A 966 13.30 51.70 -28.71
N TYR A 967 13.94 52.48 -29.58
CA TYR A 967 13.29 53.50 -30.40
C TYR A 967 13.60 53.29 -31.87
N PHE A 968 12.61 53.50 -32.74
CA PHE A 968 12.84 53.45 -34.19
C PHE A 968 13.76 54.59 -34.63
N ASN A 969 14.62 54.35 -35.62
CA ASN A 969 15.39 55.38 -36.34
C ASN A 969 14.50 56.14 -37.34
N SER A 970 15.07 57.02 -38.18
CA SER A 970 14.33 57.77 -39.22
C SER A 970 13.60 56.90 -40.23
N ASP A 971 14.11 55.69 -40.49
CA ASP A 971 13.62 54.78 -41.52
C ASP A 971 12.52 53.83 -41.00
N GLY A 972 12.16 53.96 -39.71
CA GLY A 972 11.18 53.10 -39.05
C GLY A 972 11.75 51.78 -38.55
N ASP A 973 13.08 51.66 -38.39
CA ASP A 973 13.76 50.45 -37.95
C ASP A 973 14.40 50.60 -36.56
N LEU A 974 14.34 49.53 -35.77
CA LEU A 974 14.96 49.42 -34.45
C LEU A 974 15.87 48.20 -34.44
N THR A 975 17.16 48.44 -34.26
CA THR A 975 18.19 47.40 -34.26
C THR A 975 18.66 47.11 -32.84
N PHE A 976 18.51 45.85 -32.43
CA PHE A 976 19.23 45.26 -31.31
C PHE A 976 20.47 44.57 -31.87
N SER A 977 21.63 45.22 -31.71
CA SER A 977 22.92 44.68 -32.16
C SER A 977 23.25 43.35 -31.48
N ASP A 978 24.18 42.61 -32.08
CA ASP A 978 24.71 41.36 -31.54
C ASP A 978 25.14 41.50 -30.06
N GLY A 979 24.56 40.65 -29.21
CA GLY A 979 24.76 40.64 -27.76
C GLY A 979 23.82 41.55 -26.96
N ALA A 980 22.91 42.29 -27.62
CA ALA A 980 21.96 43.16 -26.93
C ALA A 980 20.77 42.38 -26.30
N LEU A 981 20.50 41.18 -26.82
CA LEU A 981 19.44 40.27 -26.36
C LEU A 981 20.03 38.99 -25.74
N ASP A 982 19.26 38.37 -24.85
CA ASP A 982 19.63 37.12 -24.16
C ASP A 982 18.47 36.11 -24.11
N MET A 983 17.57 36.14 -25.11
CA MET A 983 16.43 35.24 -25.18
C MET A 983 16.88 33.80 -25.43
N TYR A 984 16.48 32.87 -24.56
CA TYR A 984 16.89 31.48 -24.65
C TYR A 984 15.81 30.60 -25.26
N ILE A 985 16.22 29.75 -26.20
CA ILE A 985 15.41 28.76 -26.89
C ILE A 985 16.04 27.41 -26.59
N GLU A 986 15.41 26.62 -25.71
CA GLU A 986 15.88 25.29 -25.35
C GLU A 986 15.94 24.38 -26.59
N LYS A 987 16.85 23.40 -26.59
CA LYS A 987 17.04 22.44 -27.69
C LYS A 987 15.73 21.70 -28.00
N ASP A 988 15.35 21.68 -29.28
CA ASP A 988 14.16 21.00 -29.80
C ASP A 988 12.85 21.50 -29.16
N LYS A 989 12.82 22.77 -28.73
CA LYS A 989 11.69 23.44 -28.09
C LYS A 989 11.43 24.81 -28.72
N SER A 990 10.27 25.39 -28.37
CA SER A 990 9.88 26.73 -28.78
C SER A 990 9.94 27.73 -27.62
N ALA A 991 10.27 28.98 -27.92
CA ALA A 991 10.17 30.11 -26.99
C ALA A 991 9.43 31.29 -27.66
N LEU A 992 8.81 32.15 -26.84
CA LEU A 992 7.99 33.27 -27.30
C LEU A 992 8.73 34.60 -27.15
N LEU A 993 8.66 35.42 -28.20
CA LEU A 993 9.12 36.81 -28.25
C LEU A 993 7.92 37.71 -28.50
N THR A 994 7.53 38.53 -27.52
CA THR A 994 6.41 39.48 -27.66
C THR A 994 6.94 40.86 -27.99
N VAL A 995 6.43 41.47 -29.05
CA VAL A 995 6.72 42.83 -29.48
C VAL A 995 5.52 43.72 -29.13
N GLY A 996 5.76 44.72 -28.31
CA GLY A 996 4.78 45.74 -27.93
C GLY A 996 5.34 47.15 -28.11
N SER A 997 4.49 48.16 -27.94
CA SER A 997 4.92 49.55 -28.07
C SER A 997 3.99 50.53 -27.32
N TYR A 998 4.59 51.58 -26.78
CA TYR A 998 3.87 52.78 -26.35
C TYR A 998 3.54 53.64 -27.57
N ILE A 999 2.31 54.14 -27.63
CA ILE A 999 1.82 54.96 -28.74
C ILE A 999 2.02 56.44 -28.40
N ASN A 1000 2.56 57.22 -29.33
CA ASN A 1000 2.72 58.66 -29.16
C ASN A 1000 1.36 59.34 -28.89
N THR A 1001 1.40 60.49 -28.21
CA THR A 1001 0.24 61.38 -28.16
C THR A 1001 0.02 62.05 -29.52
N VAL A 1002 -1.18 62.54 -29.78
CA VAL A 1002 -1.46 63.33 -30.99
C VAL A 1002 -0.57 64.58 -31.03
N ALA A 1003 -0.33 65.22 -29.89
CA ALA A 1003 0.57 66.37 -29.79
C ALA A 1003 2.03 66.03 -30.14
N ASN A 1004 2.45 64.78 -29.95
CA ASN A 1004 3.79 64.28 -30.25
C ASN A 1004 3.88 63.59 -31.62
N GLY A 1005 2.91 63.83 -32.51
CA GLY A 1005 2.99 63.43 -33.91
C GLY A 1005 2.20 62.17 -34.29
N ALA A 1006 1.51 61.51 -33.35
CA ALA A 1006 0.59 60.43 -33.71
C ALA A 1006 -0.61 60.96 -34.51
N THR A 1007 -1.02 60.25 -35.55
CA THR A 1007 -2.17 60.62 -36.38
C THR A 1007 -3.34 59.68 -36.10
N SER A 1008 -4.47 60.26 -35.68
CA SER A 1008 -5.68 59.46 -35.45
C SER A 1008 -6.20 58.88 -36.76
N GLY A 1009 -6.36 57.56 -36.80
CA GLY A 1009 -6.80 56.77 -37.95
C GLY A 1009 -5.72 55.86 -38.53
N ASP A 1010 -4.46 56.06 -38.17
CA ASP A 1010 -3.35 55.30 -38.76
C ASP A 1010 -3.36 53.84 -38.31
N ALA A 1011 -3.10 52.94 -39.27
CA ALA A 1011 -3.07 51.49 -39.06
C ALA A 1011 -1.62 51.03 -38.85
N VAL A 1012 -1.21 50.80 -37.61
CA VAL A 1012 0.18 50.51 -37.24
C VAL A 1012 0.42 49.00 -37.14
N LYS A 1013 1.53 48.52 -37.72
CA LYS A 1013 2.07 47.16 -37.59
C LYS A 1013 3.52 47.24 -37.15
N ILE A 1014 3.91 46.42 -36.19
CA ILE A 1014 5.28 46.32 -35.70
C ILE A 1014 5.72 44.87 -35.66
N GLY A 1015 6.92 44.56 -36.15
CA GLY A 1015 7.43 43.18 -36.15
C GLY A 1015 8.86 43.03 -36.66
N LEU A 1016 9.33 41.78 -36.69
CA LEU A 1016 10.67 41.42 -37.19
C LEU A 1016 10.81 41.79 -38.67
N LYS A 1017 11.92 42.47 -38.98
CA LYS A 1017 12.21 42.98 -40.32
C LYS A 1017 12.66 41.85 -41.26
N LYS A 1018 12.02 41.77 -42.42
CA LYS A 1018 12.41 40.93 -43.55
C LYS A 1018 13.41 41.63 -44.46
N THR A 1019 14.11 40.87 -45.29
CA THR A 1019 15.02 41.39 -46.32
C THR A 1019 14.32 42.33 -47.30
N SER A 1020 13.06 42.03 -47.63
CA SER A 1020 12.27 42.78 -48.60
C SER A 1020 11.10 43.52 -47.94
N THR A 1021 11.09 44.84 -48.10
CA THR A 1021 10.05 45.71 -47.52
C THR A 1021 8.69 45.56 -48.22
N THR A 1022 8.66 45.11 -49.47
CA THR A 1022 7.43 44.94 -50.26
C THR A 1022 6.58 43.76 -49.78
N VAL A 1023 7.20 42.77 -49.12
CA VAL A 1023 6.54 41.59 -48.55
C VAL A 1023 6.58 41.55 -47.02
N GLN A 1024 6.94 42.67 -46.40
CA GLN A 1024 7.03 42.79 -44.95
C GLN A 1024 5.73 42.37 -44.25
N TRP A 1025 4.57 42.56 -44.89
CA TRP A 1025 3.24 42.23 -44.34
C TRP A 1025 2.29 41.56 -45.35
N SER A 1026 2.79 41.03 -46.47
CA SER A 1026 1.98 40.52 -47.59
C SER A 1026 2.39 39.12 -48.04
N THR A 1027 1.49 38.42 -48.75
CA THR A 1027 1.64 37.00 -49.15
C THR A 1027 2.48 36.78 -50.42
N GLY A 1028 2.97 37.84 -51.07
CA GLY A 1028 3.77 37.78 -52.30
C GLY A 1028 5.27 37.53 -52.09
N GLY A 1029 6.03 37.51 -53.19
CA GLY A 1029 7.50 37.43 -53.19
C GLY A 1029 8.10 36.02 -53.35
N THR A 1030 9.41 35.99 -53.58
CA THR A 1030 10.25 34.79 -53.59
C THR A 1030 10.51 34.29 -52.16
N VAL A 1031 11.11 33.12 -52.00
CA VAL A 1031 11.53 32.62 -50.66
C VAL A 1031 12.52 33.59 -50.01
N ALA A 1032 13.46 34.13 -50.77
CA ALA A 1032 14.45 35.10 -50.30
C ALA A 1032 13.82 36.40 -49.76
N ASP A 1033 12.68 36.82 -50.31
CA ASP A 1033 11.95 37.99 -49.83
C ASP A 1033 11.33 37.77 -48.44
N LYS A 1034 11.11 36.51 -48.05
CA LYS A 1034 10.48 36.10 -46.78
C LYS A 1034 11.49 35.87 -45.65
N GLU A 1035 12.78 35.92 -45.94
CA GLU A 1035 13.86 35.79 -44.96
C GLU A 1035 13.91 37.00 -44.03
N LEU A 1036 14.24 36.76 -42.77
CA LEU A 1036 14.59 37.82 -41.84
C LEU A 1036 15.91 38.48 -42.25
N THR A 1037 16.11 39.76 -41.92
CA THR A 1037 17.41 40.40 -42.16
C THR A 1037 18.53 39.73 -41.35
N ASN A 1038 19.78 39.89 -41.78
CA ASN A 1038 20.96 39.44 -41.01
C ASN A 1038 21.15 40.14 -39.66
N GLY A 1039 20.31 41.12 -39.31
CA GLY A 1039 20.24 41.63 -37.95
C GLY A 1039 19.49 40.70 -36.98
N PHE A 1040 18.76 39.69 -37.47
CA PHE A 1040 18.30 38.56 -36.67
C PHE A 1040 19.46 37.59 -36.48
N ILE A 1041 19.94 37.45 -35.24
CA ILE A 1041 21.14 36.68 -34.91
C ILE A 1041 20.83 35.76 -33.74
N VAL A 1042 20.99 34.44 -33.96
CA VAL A 1042 20.93 33.44 -32.89
C VAL A 1042 22.29 32.76 -32.73
N LEU A 1043 22.70 32.52 -31.50
CA LEU A 1043 23.94 31.84 -31.13
C LEU A 1043 23.61 30.42 -30.66
N GLY A 1044 24.15 29.42 -31.34
CA GLY A 1044 24.04 28.01 -30.93
C GLY A 1044 24.86 27.76 -29.66
N GLU A 1045 24.23 27.20 -28.63
CA GLU A 1045 24.84 27.02 -27.31
C GLU A 1045 25.88 25.90 -27.27
N ALA A 1046 25.77 24.91 -28.15
CA ALA A 1046 26.73 23.81 -28.22
C ALA A 1046 27.75 24.05 -29.34
N SER A 1047 27.28 24.48 -30.51
CA SER A 1047 28.14 24.70 -31.67
C SER A 1047 28.96 25.99 -31.59
N ASN A 1048 28.58 26.94 -30.73
CA ASN A 1048 29.06 28.32 -30.72
C ASN A 1048 28.94 29.01 -32.10
N ALA A 1049 28.11 28.47 -33.00
CA ALA A 1049 27.89 29.03 -34.32
C ALA A 1049 26.79 30.09 -34.27
N LYS A 1050 27.05 31.25 -34.89
CA LYS A 1050 26.01 32.25 -35.14
C LYS A 1050 25.25 31.88 -36.41
N LYS A 1051 23.94 32.01 -36.33
CA LYS A 1051 23.02 31.92 -37.46
C LYS A 1051 22.35 33.26 -37.67
N TYR A 1052 22.26 33.67 -38.93
CA TYR A 1052 21.74 34.96 -39.34
C TYR A 1052 20.48 34.80 -40.17
N GLY A 1053 19.57 35.77 -40.09
CA GLY A 1053 18.27 35.71 -40.76
C GLY A 1053 18.33 35.32 -42.23
N ALA A 1054 19.06 36.06 -43.06
CA ALA A 1054 19.11 35.84 -44.51
C ALA A 1054 20.19 34.84 -44.91
N THR A 1055 21.35 34.87 -44.25
CA THR A 1055 22.46 33.94 -44.58
C THR A 1055 22.15 32.49 -44.23
N ASP A 1056 21.23 32.22 -43.30
CA ASP A 1056 20.81 30.88 -42.91
C ASP A 1056 19.31 30.61 -43.17
N ASP A 1057 18.73 31.31 -44.16
CA ASP A 1057 17.38 31.08 -44.70
C ASP A 1057 16.25 31.05 -43.64
N VAL A 1058 16.31 31.92 -42.62
CA VAL A 1058 15.30 32.00 -41.56
C VAL A 1058 14.06 32.73 -42.06
N LEU A 1059 13.07 31.96 -42.49
CA LEU A 1059 11.82 32.47 -43.06
C LEU A 1059 10.84 32.95 -41.98
N LEU A 1060 10.08 33.99 -42.30
CA LEU A 1060 8.94 34.46 -41.52
C LEU A 1060 7.71 34.72 -42.41
N ASP A 1061 6.62 34.00 -42.15
CA ASP A 1061 5.28 34.38 -42.60
C ASP A 1061 4.56 35.15 -41.49
N ASN A 1062 4.22 36.40 -41.77
CA ASN A 1062 3.52 37.31 -40.87
C ASN A 1062 2.31 37.97 -41.55
N THR A 1063 1.74 37.30 -42.55
CA THR A 1063 0.58 37.76 -43.32
C THR A 1063 -0.69 37.83 -42.50
N ASN A 1064 -0.75 37.06 -41.41
CA ASN A 1064 -1.80 37.08 -40.40
C ASN A 1064 -1.67 38.22 -39.39
N VAL A 1065 -0.58 39.02 -39.41
CA VAL A 1065 -0.44 40.17 -38.49
C VAL A 1065 -1.40 41.27 -38.92
N THR A 1066 -2.34 41.57 -38.03
CA THR A 1066 -3.31 42.65 -38.20
C THR A 1066 -2.78 43.98 -37.66
N ALA A 1067 -3.28 45.09 -38.18
CA ALA A 1067 -2.85 46.42 -37.72
C ALA A 1067 -3.64 46.85 -36.49
N GLN A 1068 -2.97 47.55 -35.57
CA GLN A 1068 -3.62 48.29 -34.50
C GLN A 1068 -3.95 49.69 -35.01
N THR A 1069 -5.21 50.11 -34.89
CA THR A 1069 -5.64 51.44 -35.36
C THR A 1069 -5.43 52.46 -34.26
N VAL A 1070 -4.59 53.46 -34.49
CA VAL A 1070 -4.30 54.52 -33.52
C VAL A 1070 -5.43 55.53 -33.52
N ARG A 1071 -5.96 55.87 -32.34
CA ARG A 1071 -7.03 56.87 -32.18
C ARG A 1071 -6.83 57.69 -30.92
N LYS A 1072 -7.32 58.93 -30.91
CA LYS A 1072 -7.27 59.79 -29.72
C LYS A 1072 -8.28 59.35 -28.65
N THR A 1073 -9.39 58.74 -29.06
CA THR A 1073 -10.34 58.09 -28.16
C THR A 1073 -10.76 56.73 -28.71
N LYS A 1074 -10.98 55.76 -27.82
CA LYS A 1074 -11.55 54.44 -28.09
C LYS A 1074 -12.94 54.37 -27.49
N VAL A 1075 -13.94 54.15 -28.32
CA VAL A 1075 -15.31 53.90 -27.86
C VAL A 1075 -15.63 52.42 -28.01
N THR A 1076 -16.08 51.81 -26.93
CA THR A 1076 -16.66 50.47 -26.92
C THR A 1076 -18.13 50.58 -26.57
N ALA A 1077 -18.98 49.77 -27.20
CA ALA A 1077 -20.38 49.66 -26.83
C ALA A 1077 -20.58 48.36 -26.05
N ALA A 1078 -21.55 48.34 -25.15
CA ALA A 1078 -22.08 47.14 -24.54
C ALA A 1078 -23.59 47.33 -24.38
N GLU A 1079 -24.37 46.28 -24.62
CA GLU A 1079 -25.78 46.30 -24.25
C GLU A 1079 -25.91 46.44 -22.72
N SER A 1080 -26.84 47.28 -22.28
CA SER A 1080 -27.21 47.41 -20.87
C SER A 1080 -28.61 46.87 -20.70
N ASP A 1081 -28.82 46.00 -19.72
CA ASP A 1081 -30.14 45.44 -19.50
C ASP A 1081 -31.07 46.53 -18.94
N ALA A 1082 -32.20 46.76 -19.60
CA ALA A 1082 -33.34 47.44 -19.01
C ALA A 1082 -33.99 46.45 -18.03
N GLY A 1083 -33.37 46.31 -16.85
CA GLY A 1083 -33.53 45.14 -15.97
C GLY A 1083 -34.96 44.67 -15.77
N GLY A 1084 -35.26 43.43 -16.14
CA GLY A 1084 -36.51 42.73 -15.80
C GLY A 1084 -37.81 43.45 -16.15
N VAL A 1085 -37.77 44.49 -16.99
CA VAL A 1085 -38.96 45.29 -17.31
C VAL A 1085 -39.85 44.46 -18.22
N THR A 1086 -41.09 44.24 -17.79
CA THR A 1086 -42.15 43.70 -18.66
C THR A 1086 -42.45 44.74 -19.73
N HIS A 1087 -42.20 44.40 -21.00
CA HIS A 1087 -42.56 45.27 -22.11
C HIS A 1087 -44.05 45.12 -22.40
N THR A 1088 -44.69 46.25 -22.70
CA THR A 1088 -46.10 46.36 -23.10
C THR A 1088 -46.17 47.50 -24.12
N THR A 1089 -47.13 47.47 -25.03
CA THR A 1089 -47.28 48.51 -26.06
C THR A 1089 -47.52 49.88 -25.41
N LYS A 1090 -46.67 50.86 -25.75
CA LYS A 1090 -46.73 52.24 -25.22
C LYS A 1090 -46.12 53.25 -26.20
N ALA A 1091 -46.60 54.49 -26.09
CA ALA A 1091 -46.22 55.62 -26.94
C ALA A 1091 -44.70 55.94 -26.97
N GLN A 1092 -43.98 55.54 -25.92
CA GLN A 1092 -42.53 55.73 -25.83
C GLN A 1092 -41.89 54.49 -25.17
N ASP A 1093 -41.60 53.46 -25.96
CA ASP A 1093 -40.91 52.25 -25.48
C ASP A 1093 -39.42 52.23 -25.78
N ALA A 1094 -38.62 52.06 -24.73
CA ALA A 1094 -37.19 51.87 -24.81
C ALA A 1094 -36.86 50.44 -25.20
N ILE A 1095 -36.69 50.22 -26.49
CA ILE A 1095 -36.42 48.93 -27.11
C ILE A 1095 -34.92 48.64 -27.28
N GLY A 1096 -34.06 49.41 -26.63
CA GLY A 1096 -32.62 49.20 -26.64
C GLY A 1096 -31.90 50.16 -25.70
N VAL A 1097 -31.03 49.65 -24.84
CA VAL A 1097 -30.16 50.48 -23.99
C VAL A 1097 -28.72 50.04 -24.19
N PHE A 1098 -27.85 50.97 -24.55
CA PHE A 1098 -26.44 50.70 -24.78
C PHE A 1098 -25.58 51.59 -23.90
N THR A 1099 -24.64 50.99 -23.17
CA THR A 1099 -23.56 51.72 -22.51
C THR A 1099 -22.40 51.86 -23.48
N PHE A 1100 -22.08 53.09 -23.85
CA PHE A 1100 -20.88 53.44 -24.59
C PHE A 1100 -19.79 53.87 -23.61
N THR A 1101 -18.67 53.17 -23.59
CA THR A 1101 -17.48 53.51 -22.81
C THR A 1101 -16.44 54.15 -23.70
N SER A 1102 -16.12 55.42 -23.45
CA SER A 1102 -15.05 56.18 -24.08
C SER A 1102 -13.81 56.20 -23.18
N THR A 1103 -12.69 55.73 -23.72
CA THR A 1103 -11.35 55.89 -23.16
C THR A 1103 -10.58 56.87 -24.02
N ALA A 1104 -10.13 57.98 -23.42
CA ALA A 1104 -9.40 59.03 -24.13
C ALA A 1104 -7.89 58.99 -23.87
N GLU A 1105 -7.13 59.65 -24.74
CA GLU A 1105 -5.71 59.94 -24.53
C GLU A 1105 -5.50 60.52 -23.12
N PRO A 1106 -4.63 59.93 -22.30
CA PRO A 1106 -4.36 60.41 -20.94
C PRO A 1106 -4.00 61.89 -20.92
N SER A 1107 -4.57 62.63 -19.96
CA SER A 1107 -4.33 64.06 -19.76
C SER A 1107 -4.75 65.01 -20.90
N SER A 1108 -5.47 64.54 -21.92
CA SER A 1108 -5.93 65.36 -23.06
C SER A 1108 -7.23 66.14 -22.80
N ALA A 1109 -7.98 65.80 -21.74
CA ALA A 1109 -9.36 66.25 -21.48
C ALA A 1109 -10.33 66.02 -22.67
N GLN A 1110 -9.98 65.15 -23.62
CA GLN A 1110 -10.75 64.90 -24.82
C GLN A 1110 -11.99 64.04 -24.53
N ASN A 1111 -13.17 64.53 -24.90
CA ASN A 1111 -14.39 63.73 -24.95
C ASN A 1111 -14.56 63.08 -26.34
N SER A 1112 -15.27 61.96 -26.40
CA SER A 1112 -15.80 61.41 -27.65
C SER A 1112 -17.15 62.05 -27.98
N THR A 1113 -17.45 62.24 -29.26
CA THR A 1113 -18.74 62.74 -29.73
C THR A 1113 -19.41 61.72 -30.63
N LEU A 1114 -20.57 61.19 -30.26
CA LEU A 1114 -21.26 60.12 -30.98
C LEU A 1114 -22.02 60.76 -32.14
N ASN A 1115 -21.55 60.58 -33.37
CA ASN A 1115 -22.12 61.26 -34.53
C ASN A 1115 -23.35 60.54 -35.06
N SER A 1116 -23.29 59.20 -35.12
CA SER A 1116 -24.39 58.41 -35.63
C SER A 1116 -24.40 56.99 -35.10
N LEU A 1117 -25.60 56.42 -35.04
CA LEU A 1117 -25.86 55.03 -34.68
C LEU A 1117 -26.59 54.38 -35.84
N THR A 1118 -26.11 53.24 -36.31
CA THR A 1118 -26.83 52.42 -37.29
C THR A 1118 -27.46 51.26 -36.53
N VAL A 1119 -28.77 51.12 -36.64
CA VAL A 1119 -29.54 50.15 -35.88
C VAL A 1119 -30.56 49.48 -36.77
N SER A 1120 -31.00 48.28 -36.40
CA SER A 1120 -32.01 47.53 -37.13
C SER A 1120 -33.05 46.97 -36.19
N LEU A 1121 -34.28 46.95 -36.65
CA LEU A 1121 -35.44 46.40 -35.96
C LEU A 1121 -35.96 45.17 -36.71
N SER A 1122 -36.35 44.13 -35.97
CA SER A 1122 -37.00 42.93 -36.51
C SER A 1122 -37.85 42.27 -35.44
N GLY A 1123 -38.78 41.39 -35.77
CA GLY A 1123 -39.62 40.70 -34.78
C GLY A 1123 -41.03 40.48 -35.28
N ASN A 1124 -41.83 39.72 -34.53
CA ASN A 1124 -43.21 39.39 -34.88
C ASN A 1124 -44.27 40.31 -34.24
N LEU A 1125 -43.88 41.26 -33.38
CA LEU A 1125 -44.77 42.37 -32.97
C LEU A 1125 -44.97 43.39 -34.11
N ILE A 1126 -44.03 43.42 -35.07
CA ILE A 1126 -44.12 44.27 -36.26
C ILE A 1126 -45.17 43.65 -37.18
N ALA A 1127 -46.19 44.41 -37.55
CA ALA A 1127 -47.26 43.96 -38.41
C ALA A 1127 -46.72 43.61 -39.81
N SER A 1128 -47.39 42.67 -40.50
CA SER A 1128 -46.99 42.15 -41.83
C SER A 1128 -47.86 42.65 -42.99
N SER A 1129 -48.72 43.65 -42.73
CA SER A 1129 -49.47 44.40 -43.77
C SER A 1129 -50.35 45.53 -43.20
N ALA A 1130 -50.00 46.12 -42.06
CA ALA A 1130 -50.80 47.15 -41.40
C ALA A 1130 -49.94 48.37 -41.04
N GLY A 1131 -50.39 49.58 -41.42
CA GLY A 1131 -49.73 50.85 -41.08
C GLY A 1131 -49.15 51.60 -42.29
N ASP A 1132 -48.32 52.60 -42.04
CA ASP A 1132 -47.69 53.45 -43.07
C ASP A 1132 -46.31 52.91 -43.51
N HIS A 1133 -45.90 51.75 -43.00
CA HIS A 1133 -44.63 51.07 -43.22
C HIS A 1133 -43.43 51.85 -42.68
N SER A 1134 -43.61 52.72 -41.69
CA SER A 1134 -42.58 53.60 -41.18
C SER A 1134 -42.66 53.83 -39.67
N VAL A 1135 -41.64 53.36 -38.95
CA VAL A 1135 -41.54 53.58 -37.49
C VAL A 1135 -40.57 54.71 -37.18
N THR A 1136 -40.99 55.68 -36.36
CA THR A 1136 -40.09 56.72 -35.84
C THR A 1136 -39.26 56.18 -34.67
N LEU A 1137 -37.94 56.22 -34.80
CA LEU A 1137 -36.97 55.91 -33.76
C LEU A 1137 -36.35 57.19 -33.21
N ASN A 1138 -36.51 57.39 -31.90
CA ASN A 1138 -35.89 58.46 -31.13
C ASN A 1138 -34.74 57.90 -30.29
N VAL A 1139 -33.67 58.67 -30.14
CA VAL A 1139 -32.50 58.31 -29.36
C VAL A 1139 -32.33 59.32 -28.23
N TYR A 1140 -32.25 58.88 -26.98
CA TYR A 1140 -32.16 59.73 -25.79
C TYR A 1140 -30.88 59.49 -24.99
N ASN A 1141 -30.37 60.54 -24.34
CA ASN A 1141 -29.14 60.51 -23.52
C ASN A 1141 -29.37 60.05 -22.07
N GLY A 1142 -30.52 59.43 -21.78
CA GLY A 1142 -30.92 58.98 -20.45
C GLY A 1142 -32.32 58.36 -20.46
N SER A 1143 -32.83 57.99 -19.28
CA SER A 1143 -34.14 57.34 -19.11
C SER A 1143 -35.33 58.29 -19.14
N THR A 1144 -35.10 59.59 -19.36
CA THR A 1144 -36.16 60.61 -19.49
C THR A 1144 -36.37 60.93 -20.97
N PHE A 1145 -37.60 60.77 -21.48
CA PHE A 1145 -37.93 60.92 -22.90
C PHE A 1145 -38.65 62.25 -23.16
N ASP A 1146 -37.86 63.32 -23.22
CA ASP A 1146 -38.33 64.68 -23.51
C ASP A 1146 -37.38 65.40 -24.50
N ALA A 1147 -37.77 66.60 -24.95
CA ALA A 1147 -36.99 67.37 -25.91
C ALA A 1147 -35.58 67.79 -25.40
N ALA A 1148 -35.36 67.85 -24.08
CA ALA A 1148 -34.06 68.23 -23.51
C ALA A 1148 -33.04 67.07 -23.52
N HIS A 1149 -33.53 65.83 -23.54
CA HIS A 1149 -32.75 64.61 -23.54
C HIS A 1149 -32.63 63.93 -24.91
N LEU A 1150 -33.36 64.41 -25.92
CA LEU A 1150 -33.34 63.89 -27.29
C LEU A 1150 -31.98 64.15 -27.96
N MET A 1151 -31.31 63.07 -28.39
CA MET A 1151 -30.04 63.10 -29.10
C MET A 1151 -30.22 63.16 -30.62
N GLY A 1152 -31.24 62.47 -31.15
CA GLY A 1152 -31.54 62.40 -32.57
C GLY A 1152 -32.76 61.52 -32.87
N THR A 1153 -33.29 61.65 -34.09
CA THR A 1153 -34.49 60.94 -34.57
C THR A 1153 -34.24 60.44 -35.98
N ALA A 1154 -34.77 59.27 -36.32
CA ALA A 1154 -34.81 58.75 -37.68
C ALA A 1154 -36.07 57.93 -37.91
N THR A 1155 -36.49 57.81 -39.18
CA THR A 1155 -37.63 56.96 -39.57
C THR A 1155 -37.10 55.67 -40.20
N ILE A 1156 -37.52 54.52 -39.66
CA ILE A 1156 -37.25 53.20 -40.22
C ILE A 1156 -38.36 52.89 -41.22
N THR A 1157 -38.05 52.90 -42.51
CA THR A 1157 -39.02 52.57 -43.57
C THR A 1157 -38.93 51.10 -43.96
N GLY A 1158 -40.06 50.47 -44.30
CA GLY A 1158 -40.12 49.09 -44.81
C GLY A 1158 -40.12 48.00 -43.74
N VAL A 1159 -40.42 48.35 -42.48
CA VAL A 1159 -40.35 47.47 -41.30
C VAL A 1159 -41.17 46.17 -41.47
N ASP A 1160 -42.27 46.26 -42.22
CA ASP A 1160 -43.26 45.20 -42.46
C ASP A 1160 -42.80 44.14 -43.51
N THR A 1161 -41.84 44.46 -44.38
CA THR A 1161 -41.49 43.63 -45.56
C THR A 1161 -40.64 42.37 -45.30
N ALA A 1162 -40.52 41.91 -44.04
CA ALA A 1162 -39.67 40.80 -43.60
C ALA A 1162 -38.16 40.92 -43.96
N ALA A 1163 -37.72 42.04 -44.52
CA ALA A 1163 -36.33 42.39 -44.74
C ALA A 1163 -35.83 43.25 -43.57
N THR A 1164 -34.74 42.84 -42.92
CA THR A 1164 -34.10 43.65 -41.87
C THR A 1164 -33.64 44.99 -42.43
N THR A 1165 -34.38 46.06 -42.15
CA THR A 1165 -34.02 47.43 -42.59
C THR A 1165 -33.20 48.11 -41.50
N ALA A 1166 -31.90 48.33 -41.78
CA ALA A 1166 -31.04 49.12 -40.91
C ALA A 1166 -31.19 50.61 -41.23
N VAL A 1167 -31.39 51.44 -40.20
CA VAL A 1167 -31.43 52.91 -40.31
C VAL A 1167 -30.21 53.52 -39.63
N SER A 1168 -29.69 54.61 -40.18
CA SER A 1168 -28.68 55.43 -39.49
C SER A 1168 -29.36 56.64 -38.84
N VAL A 1169 -29.25 56.74 -37.52
CA VAL A 1169 -29.67 57.91 -36.74
C VAL A 1169 -28.50 58.86 -36.59
N SER A 1170 -28.63 60.09 -37.10
CA SER A 1170 -27.68 61.18 -36.83
C SER A 1170 -27.99 61.79 -35.47
N LEU A 1171 -26.97 61.92 -34.61
CA LEU A 1171 -27.10 62.51 -33.29
C LEU A 1171 -26.49 63.92 -33.32
N THR A 1172 -27.28 64.92 -32.93
CA THR A 1172 -26.90 66.35 -33.07
C THR A 1172 -26.85 67.10 -31.74
N ALA A 1173 -27.40 66.52 -30.67
CA ALA A 1173 -27.40 67.09 -29.34
C ALA A 1173 -27.01 66.02 -28.30
N GLN A 1174 -26.50 66.47 -27.15
CA GLN A 1174 -26.20 65.61 -26.00
C GLN A 1174 -25.27 64.42 -26.30
N ASN A 1175 -24.48 64.51 -27.37
CA ASN A 1175 -23.74 63.39 -27.97
C ASN A 1175 -22.26 63.34 -27.58
N GLU A 1176 -21.77 64.30 -26.80
CA GLU A 1176 -20.39 64.34 -26.30
C GLU A 1176 -20.26 63.75 -24.87
N TRP A 1177 -19.21 62.96 -24.58
CA TRP A 1177 -18.90 62.44 -23.24
C TRP A 1177 -17.47 61.93 -23.07
N SER A 1178 -17.09 61.77 -21.80
CA SER A 1178 -15.96 60.94 -21.35
C SER A 1178 -16.47 59.84 -20.41
N GLY A 1179 -15.73 58.73 -20.30
CA GLY A 1179 -16.14 57.60 -19.46
C GLY A 1179 -17.34 56.86 -20.06
N THR A 1180 -18.39 56.62 -19.28
CA THR A 1180 -19.55 55.84 -19.72
C THR A 1180 -20.76 56.74 -20.01
N LYS A 1181 -21.49 56.44 -21.09
CA LYS A 1181 -22.79 57.06 -21.42
C LYS A 1181 -23.79 55.98 -21.78
N GLN A 1182 -24.96 56.00 -21.16
CA GLN A 1182 -26.09 55.19 -21.61
C GLN A 1182 -26.89 55.94 -22.67
N VAL A 1183 -27.26 55.23 -23.73
CA VAL A 1183 -28.07 55.73 -24.83
C VAL A 1183 -29.30 54.83 -24.96
N TYR A 1184 -30.47 55.45 -24.96
CA TYR A 1184 -31.77 54.79 -25.00
C TYR A 1184 -32.38 54.93 -26.38
N MET A 1185 -32.81 53.80 -26.96
CA MET A 1185 -33.43 53.69 -28.27
C MET A 1185 -34.93 53.51 -28.06
N VAL A 1186 -35.72 54.49 -28.48
CA VAL A 1186 -37.14 54.58 -28.14
C VAL A 1186 -38.00 54.64 -29.39
N VAL A 1187 -38.99 53.77 -29.50
CA VAL A 1187 -40.02 53.79 -30.56
C VAL A 1187 -41.40 53.92 -29.95
N ASP A 1188 -42.37 54.35 -30.75
CA ASP A 1188 -43.78 54.25 -30.38
C ASP A 1188 -44.29 52.85 -30.77
N THR A 1189 -44.52 51.98 -29.78
CA THR A 1189 -45.05 50.62 -30.01
C THR A 1189 -46.58 50.58 -30.07
N THR A 1190 -47.24 51.73 -29.95
CA THR A 1190 -48.68 51.90 -30.24
C THR A 1190 -48.96 52.37 -31.66
N ASP A 1191 -47.91 52.61 -32.45
CA ASP A 1191 -48.02 52.88 -33.88
C ASP A 1191 -48.73 51.71 -34.59
N THR A 1192 -49.48 52.03 -35.65
CA THR A 1192 -50.19 51.05 -36.49
C THR A 1192 -49.30 49.99 -37.13
N ASP A 1193 -47.99 50.25 -37.27
CA ASP A 1193 -47.01 49.28 -37.75
C ASP A 1193 -46.63 48.21 -36.70
N PHE A 1194 -47.07 48.36 -35.45
CA PHE A 1194 -46.98 47.34 -34.40
C PHE A 1194 -48.36 46.78 -34.08
N SER A 1195 -48.50 45.46 -34.04
CA SER A 1195 -49.78 44.80 -33.78
C SER A 1195 -49.65 43.76 -32.68
N ASP A 1196 -50.23 44.05 -31.52
CA ASP A 1196 -50.39 43.12 -30.40
C ASP A 1196 -51.58 42.18 -30.64
N SER A 1197 -51.33 40.93 -31.03
CA SER A 1197 -52.41 39.94 -31.15
C SER A 1197 -52.85 39.49 -29.78
N ALA A 1198 -54.14 39.65 -29.47
CA ALA A 1198 -54.73 39.54 -28.13
C ALA A 1198 -54.53 38.21 -27.36
N ASN A 1199 -53.72 37.25 -27.83
CA ASN A 1199 -53.43 35.97 -27.18
C ASN A 1199 -51.99 35.41 -27.37
N ASN A 1200 -50.98 36.16 -27.86
CA ASN A 1200 -49.60 35.63 -28.03
C ASN A 1200 -48.52 36.53 -27.42
N THR A 1201 -47.43 35.93 -26.89
CA THR A 1201 -46.20 36.67 -26.55
C THR A 1201 -45.45 37.03 -27.81
N GLU A 1202 -45.44 38.30 -28.16
CA GLU A 1202 -44.81 38.81 -29.37
C GLU A 1202 -43.44 39.41 -29.05
N LYS A 1203 -42.62 39.60 -30.07
CA LYS A 1203 -41.21 39.91 -29.91
C LYS A 1203 -40.78 41.04 -30.80
N VAL A 1204 -39.91 41.89 -30.25
CA VAL A 1204 -39.13 42.89 -30.97
C VAL A 1204 -37.65 42.67 -30.67
N THR A 1205 -36.87 42.44 -31.71
CA THR A 1205 -35.41 42.39 -31.68
C THR A 1205 -34.83 43.70 -32.19
N PHE A 1206 -34.06 44.36 -31.33
CA PHE A 1206 -33.28 45.54 -31.67
C PHE A 1206 -31.80 45.19 -31.72
N GLN A 1207 -31.11 45.63 -32.77
CA GLN A 1207 -29.67 45.40 -32.93
C GLN A 1207 -28.94 46.70 -33.27
N LEU A 1208 -27.86 46.98 -32.54
CA LEU A 1208 -26.89 48.02 -32.91
C LEU A 1208 -25.96 47.44 -33.99
N VAL A 1209 -26.05 47.94 -35.22
CA VAL A 1209 -25.32 47.45 -36.40
C VAL A 1209 -23.99 48.18 -36.60
N ASN A 1210 -23.92 49.47 -36.25
CA ASN A 1210 -22.67 50.23 -36.31
C ASN A 1210 -22.80 51.50 -35.47
N PHE A 1211 -21.68 52.14 -35.15
CA PHE A 1211 -21.68 53.49 -34.61
C PHE A 1211 -20.50 54.28 -35.16
N ARG A 1212 -20.63 55.60 -35.18
CA ARG A 1212 -19.55 56.52 -35.54
C ARG A 1212 -19.38 57.55 -34.44
N TRP A 1213 -18.15 57.83 -34.05
CA TRP A 1213 -17.85 58.92 -33.14
C TRP A 1213 -16.77 59.83 -33.72
N ASN A 1214 -16.76 61.10 -33.33
CA ASN A 1214 -15.62 61.97 -33.49
C ASN A 1214 -14.73 61.83 -32.25
N ASP A 1215 -13.43 61.65 -32.44
CA ASP A 1215 -12.47 61.49 -31.36
C ASP A 1215 -11.76 62.80 -30.94
N GLY A 1216 -12.26 63.94 -31.43
CA GLY A 1216 -11.68 65.27 -31.26
C GLY A 1216 -10.76 65.71 -32.39
N VAL A 1217 -10.39 64.79 -33.29
CA VAL A 1217 -9.56 65.09 -34.47
C VAL A 1217 -10.29 64.74 -35.75
N GLY A 1218 -11.00 63.60 -35.77
CA GLY A 1218 -11.74 63.16 -36.93
C GLY A 1218 -12.79 62.12 -36.61
N ASN A 1219 -13.54 61.72 -37.64
CA ASN A 1219 -14.55 60.67 -37.50
C ASN A 1219 -13.90 59.28 -37.43
N ALA A 1220 -14.41 58.47 -36.53
CA ALA A 1220 -13.94 57.14 -36.21
C ALA A 1220 -15.11 56.14 -36.26
N THR A 1221 -14.75 54.89 -36.53
CA THR A 1221 -15.64 53.73 -36.53
C THR A 1221 -14.98 52.60 -35.75
N PRO A 1222 -15.76 51.65 -35.20
CA PRO A 1222 -15.20 50.45 -34.60
C PRO A 1222 -14.35 49.69 -35.60
N VAL A 1223 -13.38 48.93 -35.11
CA VAL A 1223 -12.60 48.02 -35.96
C VAL A 1223 -13.51 46.85 -36.38
N THR A 1224 -13.34 46.39 -37.62
CA THR A 1224 -14.05 45.22 -38.14
C THR A 1224 -13.85 44.02 -37.21
N GLY A 1225 -14.94 43.41 -36.73
CA GLY A 1225 -14.89 42.23 -35.85
C GLY A 1225 -15.21 42.50 -34.37
N VAL A 1226 -15.41 43.76 -33.96
CA VAL A 1226 -15.94 44.08 -32.63
C VAL A 1226 -17.40 43.58 -32.54
N PRO A 1227 -17.77 42.77 -31.53
CA PRO A 1227 -19.12 42.25 -31.40
C PRO A 1227 -20.13 43.40 -31.27
N LEU A 1228 -21.15 43.34 -32.11
CA LEU A 1228 -22.28 44.24 -32.15
C LEU A 1228 -23.43 43.59 -31.40
N TYR A 1229 -24.12 44.36 -30.56
CA TYR A 1229 -25.08 43.82 -29.60
C TYR A 1229 -26.51 43.96 -30.13
N GLY A 1230 -27.34 42.95 -29.84
CA GLY A 1230 -28.77 43.00 -30.09
C GLY A 1230 -29.54 42.18 -29.08
N LYS A 1231 -30.75 42.64 -28.76
CA LYS A 1231 -31.63 42.02 -27.77
C LYS A 1231 -33.02 41.83 -28.34
N THR A 1232 -33.63 40.71 -27.97
CA THR A 1232 -35.05 40.44 -28.23
C THR A 1232 -35.86 40.67 -26.96
N TYR A 1233 -36.83 41.56 -27.04
CA TYR A 1233 -37.79 41.88 -25.98
C TYR A 1233 -39.11 41.17 -26.26
N GLN A 1234 -39.77 40.69 -25.20
CA GLN A 1234 -41.07 40.03 -25.25
C GLN A 1234 -42.15 40.99 -24.75
N TYR A 1235 -43.22 41.15 -25.53
CA TYR A 1235 -44.38 41.98 -25.26
C TYR A 1235 -45.59 41.11 -24.93
#